data_AF-A0A836JXQ2-F1
#
_entry.id   AF-A0A836JXQ2-F1
#
_cell.length_a   1.000
_cell.length_b   1.000
_cell.length_c   1.000
_cell.angle_alpha   90.00
_cell.angle_beta   90.00
_cell.angle_gamma   90.00
#
_symmetry.space_group_name_H-M   'P 1'
#
loop_
_entity.id
_entity.type
_entity.pdbx_description
1 polymer ?
#
loop_
_entity_poly.entity_id
_entity_poly.type
_entity_poly.pdbx_seq_one_letter_code
_entity_poly.pdbx_strand_id
1 'polypeptide(L)'
;MANTESLAEVTDVVQILRQWEEEHSSSTYDPIPVLQRLADIIELETENYMKMDPDPFDERHPSRTDPECNFGHILKVLFRKDNFMTKLINDYLRDTYWTRAGITGRDVRKLNIAACRLMLDILPGLETSAVFQPDMEGLIHRLFSWAEKSIEPLQSYSTGLLAAAMEVQDIATGFRDQNAKMVPLMLQRLHKLQQKAHEDRQQKMHEDHQKNIRPFAHFGQDKNSVDYIDKDISEKRKIREKWQKNGIMKNQDSPSSDDNDSMHNFNDMPAIKRKKSNSGCETPVKNNELYPKIMSPPLSIPKTVNNHVNLQVTPSKQSSLQSTRILNVPVSARCNLQKLSSLSQNSNIHLTLLEGNSNSSWAEMESYVIGNVQMYPPTLATRQMLILRYLTPMGEYQEFLGHVFEHNALDLILKYINVRETKDSRLAFEALKYLASLLCHKKFSIEFLNVGGLQRLLDVPRPSVAATGVSICLYYLAYCEDAMERVCLLPKHIISDLVTYALWLLERSHDSGRCHATMFFGFSFPFKVILEEFDAQDGLRKLFNVISTLPILNIEEEPTINDDEECASRQIVRHVAVALKRYMEAHLHLKAEQLQRAENVRVERDTWQPSLPPYKACKFSSEEVQAKVEILQELMSVRAVWPPVEELYRLGGITLLLQIIAFAREWNYSGRRQLNTLDNANADGTVTLKPHNLKNTYERIPPWRLKNHV
;
A
#
# COMPACT_ATOMS: atom_id res chain seq x y z
N MET A 1 27.04 17.69 17.91
CA MET A 1 27.01 17.74 16.44
C MET A 1 25.58 17.41 16.02
N ALA A 2 25.18 16.14 15.85
CA ALA A 2 23.77 15.80 15.56
C ALA A 2 22.73 16.56 16.43
N ASN A 3 22.73 16.40 17.76
CA ASN A 3 21.80 17.09 18.68
C ASN A 3 21.93 18.62 18.75
N THR A 4 22.94 19.22 18.11
CA THR A 4 23.15 20.68 18.04
C THR A 4 22.76 21.26 16.68
N GLU A 5 22.77 20.44 15.63
CA GLU A 5 22.25 20.78 14.30
C GLU A 5 20.72 20.55 14.28
N SER A 6 20.24 19.45 14.86
CA SER A 6 18.82 19.10 14.97
C SER A 6 17.95 20.19 15.60
N LEU A 7 18.43 20.82 16.68
CA LEU A 7 17.72 21.89 17.38
C LEU A 7 17.79 23.23 16.61
N ALA A 8 18.77 23.41 15.72
CA ALA A 8 18.94 24.65 14.96
C ALA A 8 17.85 24.81 13.90
N GLU A 9 17.47 23.73 13.20
CA GLU A 9 16.46 23.78 12.14
C GLU A 9 15.04 24.01 12.69
N VAL A 10 14.70 23.37 13.82
CA VAL A 10 13.45 23.65 14.55
C VAL A 10 13.41 25.12 15.00
N THR A 11 14.56 25.68 15.42
CA THR A 11 14.68 27.09 15.80
C THR A 11 14.55 28.02 14.59
N ASP A 12 15.10 27.65 13.43
CA ASP A 12 14.99 28.43 12.20
C ASP A 12 13.55 28.47 11.67
N VAL A 13 12.81 27.36 11.72
CA VAL A 13 11.38 27.33 11.38
C VAL A 13 10.57 28.29 12.28
N VAL A 14 10.86 28.33 13.59
CA VAL A 14 10.24 29.31 14.51
C VAL A 14 10.59 30.75 14.12
N GLN A 15 11.85 31.01 13.72
CA GLN A 15 12.29 32.34 13.29
C GLN A 15 11.65 32.76 11.95
N ILE A 16 11.58 31.87 10.97
CA ILE A 16 10.94 32.09 9.66
C ILE A 16 9.44 32.41 9.83
N LEU A 17 8.73 31.62 10.64
CA LEU A 17 7.30 31.83 10.90
C LEU A 17 7.05 33.11 11.68
N ARG A 18 7.96 33.51 12.58
CA ARG A 18 7.91 34.82 13.25
C ARG A 18 8.14 35.97 12.26
N GLN A 19 9.14 35.89 11.39
CA GLN A 19 9.40 36.92 10.38
C GLN A 19 8.20 37.08 9.44
N TRP A 20 7.60 35.96 9.01
CA TRP A 20 6.35 35.97 8.25
C TRP A 20 5.21 36.67 9.01
N GLU A 21 5.05 36.42 10.31
CA GLU A 21 4.01 37.03 11.16
C GLU A 21 4.22 38.55 11.36
N GLU A 22 5.47 39.03 11.30
CA GLU A 22 5.83 40.46 11.31
C GLU A 22 5.66 41.13 9.92
N GLU A 23 5.85 40.40 8.82
CA GLU A 23 5.91 40.97 7.45
C GLU A 23 4.65 40.78 6.58
N HIS A 24 3.86 39.72 6.76
CA HIS A 24 2.85 39.27 5.77
C HIS A 24 1.71 40.27 5.50
N SER A 25 1.57 41.29 6.34
CA SER A 25 0.53 42.32 6.23
C SER A 25 0.96 43.50 5.36
N SER A 26 2.22 43.52 4.89
CA SER A 26 2.70 44.52 3.94
C SER A 26 2.06 44.35 2.56
N SER A 27 1.64 45.46 1.94
CA SER A 27 1.02 45.46 0.60
C SER A 27 1.97 45.04 -0.52
N THR A 28 3.28 45.02 -0.27
CA THR A 28 4.30 44.54 -1.22
C THR A 28 4.93 43.22 -0.81
N TYR A 29 4.34 42.50 0.16
CA TYR A 29 4.91 41.25 0.68
C TYR A 29 5.03 40.17 -0.41
N ASP A 30 6.11 39.40 -0.36
CA ASP A 30 6.33 38.25 -1.23
C ASP A 30 6.43 36.97 -0.40
N PRO A 31 5.39 36.13 -0.36
CA PRO A 31 5.42 34.87 0.39
C PRO A 31 6.35 33.81 -0.24
N ILE A 32 6.77 33.95 -1.51
CA ILE A 32 7.49 32.89 -2.23
C ILE A 32 8.77 32.44 -1.51
N PRO A 33 9.68 33.33 -1.05
CA PRO A 33 10.92 32.91 -0.39
C PRO A 33 10.70 32.18 0.94
N VAL A 34 9.68 32.57 1.71
CA VAL A 34 9.31 31.90 2.96
C VAL A 34 8.76 30.50 2.69
N LEU A 35 7.86 30.37 1.71
CA LEU A 35 7.29 29.08 1.33
C LEU A 35 8.36 28.12 0.79
N GLN A 36 9.31 28.63 0.00
CA GLN A 36 10.43 27.83 -0.50
C GLN A 36 11.35 27.37 0.64
N ARG A 37 11.78 28.28 1.52
CA ARG A 37 12.69 27.95 2.63
C ARG A 37 12.06 26.98 3.64
N LEU A 38 10.78 27.09 3.92
CA LEU A 38 10.07 26.11 4.75
C LEU A 38 10.04 24.74 4.09
N ALA A 39 9.73 24.67 2.79
CA ALA A 39 9.74 23.41 2.04
C ALA A 39 11.15 22.80 1.96
N ASP A 40 12.20 23.60 1.77
CA ASP A 40 13.60 23.11 1.74
C ASP A 40 14.01 22.42 3.06
N ILE A 41 13.61 22.99 4.21
CA ILE A 41 13.86 22.40 5.55
C ILE A 41 13.00 21.15 5.78
N ILE A 42 11.73 21.19 5.38
CA ILE A 42 10.80 20.07 5.61
C ILE A 42 11.12 18.88 4.70
N GLU A 43 11.55 19.10 3.45
CA GLU A 43 12.03 18.05 2.56
C GLU A 43 13.29 17.36 3.13
N LEU A 44 14.25 18.13 3.66
CA LEU A 44 15.47 17.59 4.30
C LEU A 44 15.13 16.68 5.49
N GLU A 45 14.29 17.15 6.41
CA GLU A 45 13.93 16.37 7.59
C GLU A 45 12.92 15.25 7.30
N THR A 46 12.18 15.34 6.20
CA THR A 46 11.46 14.19 5.64
C THR A 46 12.44 13.13 5.16
N GLU A 47 13.51 13.50 4.43
CA GLU A 47 14.54 12.56 3.97
C GLU A 47 15.25 11.89 5.18
N ASN A 48 15.57 12.66 6.21
CA ASN A 48 16.23 12.14 7.41
C ASN A 48 15.31 11.26 8.29
N TYR A 49 14.01 11.59 8.40
CA TYR A 49 13.02 10.69 9.00
C TYR A 49 12.86 9.39 8.20
N MET A 50 12.79 9.48 6.87
CA MET A 50 12.61 8.32 5.98
C MET A 50 13.81 7.37 5.95
N LYS A 51 15.01 7.83 6.34
CA LYS A 51 16.21 7.00 6.54
C LYS A 51 16.19 6.16 7.82
N MET A 52 15.28 6.45 8.76
CA MET A 52 15.07 5.61 9.95
C MET A 52 14.21 4.37 9.66
N ASP A 53 13.84 4.15 8.39
CA ASP A 53 12.98 3.05 7.91
C ASP A 53 11.65 2.90 8.68
N PRO A 54 10.87 4.00 8.88
CA PRO A 54 9.58 3.96 9.56
C PRO A 54 8.58 3.10 8.78
N ASP A 55 7.62 2.49 9.50
CA ASP A 55 6.60 1.65 8.88
C ASP A 55 5.84 2.43 7.78
N PRO A 56 5.88 1.99 6.51
CA PRO A 56 5.39 2.78 5.39
C PRO A 56 3.85 2.79 5.26
N PHE A 57 3.15 2.12 6.18
CA PHE A 57 1.69 2.21 6.36
C PHE A 57 1.30 2.85 7.72
N ASP A 58 2.24 3.42 8.46
CA ASP A 58 1.92 4.22 9.65
C ASP A 58 1.49 5.65 9.25
N GLU A 59 0.18 5.88 9.24
CA GLU A 59 -0.43 7.17 8.94
C GLU A 59 -0.43 8.14 10.14
N ARG A 60 0.14 7.76 11.29
CA ARG A 60 0.24 8.65 12.45
C ARG A 60 1.21 9.78 12.16
N HIS A 61 0.89 10.97 12.69
CA HIS A 61 1.78 12.13 12.64
C HIS A 61 3.18 11.75 13.18
N PRO A 62 4.29 12.00 12.45
CA PRO A 62 5.63 11.43 12.71
C PRO A 62 6.09 11.48 14.16
N SER A 63 5.78 12.58 14.86
CA SER A 63 6.07 12.77 16.28
C SER A 63 5.30 11.87 17.27
N ARG A 64 4.55 10.88 16.79
CA ARG A 64 3.92 9.81 17.58
C ARG A 64 4.63 8.47 17.36
N THR A 65 5.16 8.25 16.16
CA THR A 65 5.97 7.09 15.78
C THR A 65 7.39 7.22 16.32
N ASP A 66 7.98 8.41 16.24
CA ASP A 66 9.19 8.81 16.96
C ASP A 66 8.94 10.15 17.66
N PRO A 67 8.75 10.17 19.00
CA PRO A 67 8.55 11.41 19.76
C PRO A 67 9.66 12.46 19.62
N GLU A 68 10.90 12.03 19.35
CA GLU A 68 12.08 12.89 19.30
C GLU A 68 12.37 13.45 17.89
N CYS A 69 11.75 12.91 16.82
CA CYS A 69 12.08 13.30 15.45
C CYS A 69 11.86 14.80 15.17
N ASN A 70 12.84 15.44 14.53
CA ASN A 70 12.79 16.84 14.13
C ASN A 70 11.63 17.14 13.18
N PHE A 71 11.40 16.27 12.18
CA PHE A 71 10.28 16.39 11.23
C PHE A 71 8.94 16.52 11.97
N GLY A 72 8.71 15.64 12.95
CA GLY A 72 7.56 15.71 13.85
C GLY A 72 7.50 16.99 14.69
N HIS A 73 8.65 17.50 15.15
CA HIS A 73 8.72 18.78 15.86
C HIS A 73 8.45 20.00 14.97
N ILE A 74 8.93 20.01 13.74
CA ILE A 74 8.69 21.05 12.73
C ILE A 74 7.21 21.12 12.36
N LEU A 75 6.58 19.97 12.10
CA LEU A 75 5.13 19.88 11.85
C LEU A 75 4.32 20.37 13.06
N LYS A 76 4.65 19.93 14.28
CA LYS A 76 4.07 20.43 15.54
C LYS A 76 4.19 21.96 15.69
N VAL A 77 5.27 22.58 15.23
CA VAL A 77 5.46 24.04 15.27
C VAL A 77 4.62 24.73 14.21
N LEU A 78 4.59 24.21 12.98
CA LEU A 78 3.89 24.79 11.84
C LEU A 78 2.37 24.79 12.05
N PHE A 79 1.79 23.66 12.49
CA PHE A 79 0.34 23.55 12.71
C PHE A 79 -0.16 24.32 13.94
N ARG A 80 0.74 24.89 14.77
CA ARG A 80 0.38 25.87 15.81
C ARG A 80 0.25 27.31 15.28
N LYS A 81 0.46 27.53 13.98
CA LYS A 81 0.31 28.83 13.31
C LYS A 81 -0.94 28.84 12.42
N ASP A 82 -2.11 28.87 13.05
CA ASP A 82 -3.42 28.91 12.37
C ASP A 82 -3.50 29.99 11.29
N ASN A 83 -2.95 31.18 11.57
CA ASN A 83 -2.87 32.30 10.61
C ASN A 83 -2.07 31.92 9.36
N PHE A 84 -0.92 31.27 9.52
CA PHE A 84 -0.07 30.82 8.41
C PHE A 84 -0.77 29.73 7.59
N MET A 85 -1.30 28.70 8.25
CA MET A 85 -2.05 27.62 7.60
C MET A 85 -3.27 28.15 6.84
N THR A 86 -4.00 29.09 7.44
CA THR A 86 -5.13 29.77 6.81
C THR A 86 -4.69 30.53 5.57
N LYS A 87 -3.58 31.29 5.61
CA LYS A 87 -3.04 32.02 4.46
C LYS A 87 -2.51 31.10 3.36
N LEU A 88 -1.85 30.01 3.73
CA LEU A 88 -1.36 29.00 2.80
C LEU A 88 -2.51 28.39 1.99
N ILE A 89 -3.53 27.87 2.67
CA ILE A 89 -4.67 27.21 2.03
C ILE A 89 -5.58 28.21 1.31
N ASN A 90 -5.96 29.31 1.98
CA ASN A 90 -7.00 30.20 1.47
C ASN A 90 -6.51 31.33 0.56
N ASP A 91 -5.25 31.77 0.63
CA ASP A 91 -4.74 32.88 -0.18
C ASP A 91 -3.67 32.43 -1.19
N TYR A 92 -2.62 31.73 -0.75
CA TYR A 92 -1.48 31.39 -1.61
C TYR A 92 -1.79 30.31 -2.67
N LEU A 93 -2.81 29.48 -2.45
CA LEU A 93 -3.36 28.56 -3.45
C LEU A 93 -4.41 29.20 -4.40
N ARG A 94 -4.61 30.52 -4.42
CA ARG A 94 -5.51 31.19 -5.39
C ARG A 94 -4.76 31.77 -6.59
N ASP A 95 -5.33 31.59 -7.78
CA ASP A 95 -4.86 32.23 -9.03
C ASP A 95 -5.03 33.77 -9.02
N THR A 96 -5.72 34.32 -8.01
CA THR A 96 -6.06 35.76 -7.89
C THR A 96 -5.34 36.44 -6.72
N TYR A 97 -4.30 35.83 -6.13
CA TYR A 97 -3.58 36.43 -5.00
C TYR A 97 -3.00 37.82 -5.32
N TRP A 98 -2.14 37.92 -6.34
CA TRP A 98 -1.50 39.20 -6.70
C TRP A 98 -2.51 40.28 -7.12
N THR A 99 -3.55 39.91 -7.88
CA THR A 99 -4.57 40.87 -8.33
C THR A 99 -5.46 41.36 -7.18
N ARG A 100 -5.73 40.54 -6.17
CA ARG A 100 -6.39 40.97 -4.91
C ARG A 100 -5.48 41.87 -4.06
N ALA A 101 -4.17 41.66 -4.09
CA ALA A 101 -3.18 42.53 -3.45
C ALA A 101 -2.91 43.83 -4.22
N GLY A 102 -3.57 44.07 -5.36
CA GLY A 102 -3.34 45.24 -6.22
C GLY A 102 -2.05 45.18 -7.05
N ILE A 103 -1.33 44.06 -7.02
CA ILE A 103 -0.06 43.88 -7.72
C ILE A 103 -0.32 43.29 -9.12
N THR A 104 0.09 44.02 -10.15
CA THR A 104 0.02 43.58 -11.55
C THR A 104 1.39 43.08 -12.05
N GLY A 105 1.42 42.35 -13.17
CA GLY A 105 2.65 41.89 -13.83
C GLY A 105 3.39 40.72 -13.16
N ARG A 106 3.06 40.34 -11.93
CA ARG A 106 3.61 39.13 -11.28
C ARG A 106 2.91 37.86 -11.75
N ASP A 107 3.70 36.82 -12.05
CA ASP A 107 3.17 35.47 -12.30
C ASP A 107 2.74 34.81 -10.99
N VAL A 108 1.45 34.49 -10.88
CA VAL A 108 0.86 33.80 -9.73
C VAL A 108 1.28 32.32 -9.66
N ARG A 109 1.64 31.70 -10.79
CA ARG A 109 2.01 30.28 -10.85
C ARG A 109 3.22 29.96 -10.00
N LYS A 110 4.19 30.89 -9.90
CA LYS A 110 5.37 30.73 -9.02
C LYS A 110 4.97 30.60 -7.53
N LEU A 111 3.97 31.39 -7.11
CA LEU A 111 3.41 31.28 -5.76
C LEU A 111 2.60 29.99 -5.61
N ASN A 112 1.74 29.66 -6.57
CA ASN A 112 0.96 28.42 -6.48
C ASN A 112 1.87 27.17 -6.49
N ILE A 113 3.01 27.19 -7.20
CA ILE A 113 4.05 26.14 -7.15
C ILE A 113 4.65 26.02 -5.74
N ALA A 114 5.11 27.12 -5.15
CA ALA A 114 5.71 27.11 -3.81
C ALA A 114 4.72 26.70 -2.72
N ALA A 115 3.46 27.15 -2.83
CA ALA A 115 2.38 26.76 -1.94
C ALA A 115 1.97 25.28 -2.12
N CYS A 116 1.89 24.77 -3.34
CA CYS A 116 1.58 23.35 -3.59
C CYS A 116 2.71 22.41 -3.18
N ARG A 117 3.98 22.83 -3.29
CA ARG A 117 5.15 22.11 -2.74
C ARG A 117 5.00 21.97 -1.23
N LEU A 118 5.00 23.09 -0.50
CA LEU A 118 4.89 23.09 0.96
C LEU A 118 3.65 22.35 1.48
N MET A 119 2.51 22.46 0.79
CA MET A 119 1.29 21.71 1.15
C MET A 119 1.42 20.19 1.00
N LEU A 120 2.29 19.68 0.12
CA LEU A 120 2.58 18.25 0.01
C LEU A 120 3.54 17.80 1.11
N ASP A 121 4.59 18.57 1.36
CA ASP A 121 5.66 18.24 2.32
C ASP A 121 5.09 18.08 3.75
N ILE A 122 4.01 18.81 4.05
CA ILE A 122 3.34 18.79 5.36
C ILE A 122 2.17 17.79 5.45
N LEU A 123 1.78 17.11 4.35
CA LEU A 123 0.70 16.10 4.38
C LEU A 123 0.84 15.05 5.51
N PRO A 124 2.04 14.50 5.81
CA PRO A 124 2.19 13.46 6.84
C PRO A 124 1.80 13.88 8.27
N GLY A 125 1.59 15.18 8.55
CA GLY A 125 1.05 15.65 9.82
C GLY A 125 -0.30 16.35 9.73
N LEU A 126 -0.92 16.39 8.54
CA LEU A 126 -2.09 17.20 8.23
C LEU A 126 -3.34 16.34 8.07
N GLU A 127 -4.38 16.59 8.87
CA GLU A 127 -5.65 15.90 8.68
C GLU A 127 -6.33 16.37 7.38
N THR A 128 -6.29 15.53 6.34
CA THR A 128 -6.85 15.82 5.00
C THR A 128 -8.33 16.23 5.06
N SER A 129 -9.13 15.57 5.89
CA SER A 129 -10.55 15.88 6.11
C SER A 129 -10.80 17.24 6.79
N ALA A 130 -9.81 17.83 7.46
CA ALA A 130 -9.90 19.17 8.04
C ALA A 130 -9.55 20.28 7.04
N VAL A 131 -8.81 19.96 5.96
CA VAL A 131 -8.42 20.91 4.90
C VAL A 131 -9.39 20.88 3.73
N PHE A 132 -9.81 19.70 3.28
CA PHE A 132 -10.74 19.54 2.17
C PHE A 132 -12.19 19.49 2.67
N GLN A 133 -12.61 20.52 3.42
CA GLN A 133 -13.99 20.65 3.88
C GLN A 133 -14.96 20.96 2.70
N PRO A 134 -16.28 20.73 2.84
CA PRO A 134 -17.24 20.90 1.72
C PRO A 134 -17.36 22.33 1.17
N ASP A 135 -16.93 23.35 1.89
CA ASP A 135 -16.84 24.73 1.39
C ASP A 135 -15.60 24.97 0.50
N MET A 136 -14.63 24.05 0.52
CA MET A 136 -13.39 24.08 -0.26
C MET A 136 -13.50 23.41 -1.64
N GLU A 137 -14.72 23.15 -2.16
CA GLU A 137 -14.96 22.74 -3.56
C GLU A 137 -14.19 23.62 -4.56
N GLY A 138 -14.14 24.94 -4.30
CA GLY A 138 -13.42 25.91 -5.12
C GLY A 138 -11.88 25.83 -5.06
N LEU A 139 -11.31 25.05 -4.14
CA LEU A 139 -9.90 24.61 -4.19
C LEU A 139 -9.78 23.31 -4.99
N ILE A 140 -10.67 22.34 -4.76
CA ILE A 140 -10.64 21.03 -5.42
C ILE A 140 -10.81 21.16 -6.94
N HIS A 141 -11.77 21.97 -7.42
CA HIS A 141 -11.89 22.29 -8.85
C HIS A 141 -10.62 22.95 -9.44
N ARG A 142 -9.87 23.73 -8.64
CA ARG A 142 -8.60 24.34 -9.07
C ARG A 142 -7.50 23.28 -9.16
N LEU A 143 -7.40 22.38 -8.18
CA LEU A 143 -6.48 21.23 -8.22
C LEU A 143 -6.75 20.34 -9.44
N PHE A 144 -8.02 20.03 -9.75
CA PHE A 144 -8.39 19.35 -11.01
C PHE A 144 -7.91 20.12 -12.25
N SER A 145 -8.18 21.42 -12.34
CA SER A 145 -7.80 22.25 -13.48
C SER A 145 -6.28 22.31 -13.68
N TRP A 146 -5.51 22.47 -12.60
CA TRP A 146 -4.05 22.46 -12.63
C TRP A 146 -3.50 21.07 -12.97
N ALA A 147 -4.03 20.01 -12.36
CA ALA A 147 -3.61 18.64 -12.64
C ALA A 147 -3.90 18.26 -14.10
N GLU A 148 -5.00 18.72 -14.69
CA GLU A 148 -5.32 18.49 -16.11
C GLU A 148 -4.46 19.36 -17.06
N LYS A 149 -4.27 20.65 -16.77
CA LYS A 149 -3.84 21.66 -17.76
C LYS A 149 -2.59 22.50 -17.43
N SER A 150 -2.08 22.49 -16.20
CA SER A 150 -0.88 23.29 -15.85
C SER A 150 0.41 22.70 -16.45
N ILE A 151 1.47 23.51 -16.46
CA ILE A 151 2.84 23.04 -16.71
C ILE A 151 3.45 22.43 -15.44
N GLU A 152 4.56 21.72 -15.59
CA GLU A 152 5.37 21.27 -14.45
C GLU A 152 6.10 22.44 -13.76
N PRO A 153 6.37 22.36 -12.44
CA PRO A 153 6.01 21.27 -11.52
C PRO A 153 4.56 21.32 -11.00
N LEU A 154 3.80 22.39 -11.28
CA LEU A 154 2.46 22.61 -10.74
C LEU A 154 1.49 21.49 -11.11
N GLN A 155 1.60 20.93 -12.32
CA GLN A 155 0.80 19.76 -12.75
C GLN A 155 0.98 18.58 -11.79
N SER A 156 2.21 18.16 -11.54
CA SER A 156 2.47 17.01 -10.66
C SER A 156 2.11 17.31 -9.20
N TYR A 157 2.45 18.49 -8.68
CA TYR A 157 2.10 18.83 -7.28
C TYR A 157 0.58 18.92 -7.06
N SER A 158 -0.18 19.47 -8.01
CA SER A 158 -1.64 19.50 -7.91
C SER A 158 -2.29 18.12 -8.05
N THR A 159 -1.70 17.19 -8.83
CA THR A 159 -2.11 15.77 -8.81
C THR A 159 -1.89 15.15 -7.42
N GLY A 160 -0.77 15.44 -6.76
CA GLY A 160 -0.48 14.96 -5.41
C GLY A 160 -1.47 15.47 -4.35
N LEU A 161 -1.80 16.76 -4.36
CA LEU A 161 -2.80 17.33 -3.44
C LEU A 161 -4.23 16.84 -3.76
N LEU A 162 -4.52 16.58 -5.03
CA LEU A 162 -5.77 15.98 -5.45
C LEU A 162 -5.89 14.53 -4.94
N ALA A 163 -4.79 13.76 -4.87
CA ALA A 163 -4.79 12.43 -4.27
C ALA A 163 -5.26 12.46 -2.80
N ALA A 164 -4.66 13.33 -1.99
CA ALA A 164 -5.03 13.52 -0.57
C ALA A 164 -6.49 14.00 -0.38
N ALA A 165 -7.06 14.69 -1.38
CA ALA A 165 -8.49 15.03 -1.38
C ALA A 165 -9.37 13.83 -1.77
N MET A 166 -8.91 12.92 -2.63
CA MET A 166 -9.66 11.73 -3.06
C MET A 166 -9.62 10.57 -2.05
N GLU A 167 -8.71 10.57 -1.08
CA GLU A 167 -8.74 9.66 0.07
C GLU A 167 -9.98 9.89 0.94
N VAL A 168 -10.57 11.09 0.91
CA VAL A 168 -11.85 11.38 1.57
C VAL A 168 -13.00 10.90 0.69
N GLN A 169 -13.57 9.74 1.03
CA GLN A 169 -14.60 9.02 0.25
C GLN A 169 -15.81 9.88 -0.17
N ASP A 170 -16.26 10.82 0.67
CA ASP A 170 -17.37 11.73 0.34
C ASP A 170 -17.01 12.70 -0.80
N ILE A 171 -15.75 13.17 -0.83
CA ILE A 171 -15.22 14.07 -1.87
C ILE A 171 -15.00 13.30 -3.17
N ALA A 172 -14.37 12.12 -3.11
CA ALA A 172 -14.20 11.26 -4.28
C ALA A 172 -15.53 10.91 -4.95
N THR A 173 -16.59 10.73 -4.15
CA THR A 173 -17.96 10.50 -4.61
C THR A 173 -18.60 11.79 -5.18
N GLY A 174 -18.40 12.94 -4.55
CA GLY A 174 -18.89 14.24 -5.06
C GLY A 174 -18.26 14.65 -6.40
N PHE A 175 -16.97 14.34 -6.60
CA PHE A 175 -16.21 14.69 -7.81
C PHE A 175 -16.15 13.57 -8.87
N ARG A 176 -17.02 12.55 -8.76
CA ARG A 176 -17.12 11.36 -9.63
C ARG A 176 -17.01 11.66 -11.13
N ASP A 177 -17.75 12.63 -11.66
CA ASP A 177 -17.76 12.99 -13.09
C ASP A 177 -16.46 13.65 -13.58
N GLN A 178 -15.62 14.14 -12.67
CA GLN A 178 -14.27 14.60 -12.97
C GLN A 178 -13.26 13.46 -12.86
N ASN A 179 -13.41 12.60 -11.84
CA ASN A 179 -12.58 11.40 -11.67
C ASN A 179 -12.70 10.44 -12.87
N ALA A 180 -13.90 10.24 -13.41
CA ALA A 180 -14.14 9.46 -14.64
C ALA A 180 -13.32 9.94 -15.86
N LYS A 181 -12.96 11.23 -15.92
CA LYS A 181 -12.13 11.81 -17.00
C LYS A 181 -10.64 11.82 -16.64
N MET A 182 -10.32 11.91 -15.35
CA MET A 182 -8.96 12.03 -14.84
C MET A 182 -8.25 10.69 -14.69
N VAL A 183 -8.93 9.61 -14.28
CA VAL A 183 -8.35 8.26 -14.21
C VAL A 183 -7.71 7.83 -15.55
N PRO A 184 -8.40 7.87 -16.71
CA PRO A 184 -7.77 7.50 -17.98
C PRO A 184 -6.63 8.45 -18.38
N LEU A 185 -6.77 9.76 -18.13
CA LEU A 185 -5.70 10.74 -18.38
C LEU A 185 -4.44 10.44 -17.54
N MET A 186 -4.61 10.08 -16.27
CA MET A 186 -3.52 9.71 -15.36
C MET A 186 -2.83 8.43 -15.80
N LEU A 187 -3.58 7.38 -16.16
CA LEU A 187 -3.01 6.13 -16.69
C LEU A 187 -2.19 6.37 -17.98
N GLN A 188 -2.71 7.19 -18.91
CA GLN A 188 -1.99 7.56 -20.14
C GLN A 188 -0.70 8.37 -19.87
N ARG A 189 -0.68 9.22 -18.84
CA ARG A 189 0.53 9.93 -18.41
C ARG A 189 1.53 9.01 -17.73
N LEU A 190 1.04 8.09 -16.90
CA LEU A 190 1.86 7.15 -16.15
C LEU A 190 2.63 6.21 -17.10
N HIS A 191 1.99 5.74 -18.19
CA HIS A 191 2.68 5.05 -19.30
C HIS A 191 3.79 5.89 -19.94
N LYS A 192 3.51 7.14 -20.30
CA LYS A 192 4.50 8.05 -20.93
C LYS A 192 5.69 8.35 -20.01
N LEU A 193 5.45 8.47 -18.71
CA LEU A 193 6.51 8.67 -17.72
C LEU A 193 7.33 7.38 -17.50
N GLN A 194 6.69 6.20 -17.46
CA GLN A 194 7.40 4.94 -17.33
C GLN A 194 8.29 4.66 -18.55
N GLN A 195 7.76 4.87 -19.76
CA GLN A 195 8.52 4.75 -21.01
C GLN A 195 9.75 5.67 -20.97
N LYS A 196 9.55 6.97 -20.69
CA LYS A 196 10.68 7.89 -20.60
C LYS A 196 11.69 7.47 -19.52
N ALA A 197 11.23 7.05 -18.34
CA ALA A 197 12.13 6.62 -17.27
C ALA A 197 12.94 5.36 -17.65
N HIS A 198 12.39 4.47 -18.49
CA HIS A 198 13.10 3.33 -19.05
C HIS A 198 14.10 3.76 -20.15
N GLU A 199 13.73 4.70 -21.03
CA GLU A 199 14.63 5.30 -22.04
C GLU A 199 15.81 6.05 -21.41
N ASP A 200 15.56 6.89 -20.41
CA ASP A 200 16.59 7.61 -19.64
C ASP A 200 17.56 6.63 -18.93
N ARG A 201 17.04 5.50 -18.41
CA ARG A 201 17.88 4.43 -17.83
C ARG A 201 18.74 3.72 -18.88
N GLN A 202 18.19 3.37 -20.05
CA GLN A 202 18.96 2.75 -21.14
C GLN A 202 20.08 3.68 -21.63
N GLN A 203 19.79 4.97 -21.84
CA GLN A 203 20.78 5.96 -22.26
C GLN A 203 21.93 6.07 -21.25
N LYS A 204 21.62 6.18 -19.96
CA LYS A 204 22.64 6.20 -18.90
C LYS A 204 23.49 4.92 -18.89
N MET A 205 22.88 3.75 -19.06
CA MET A 205 23.63 2.48 -19.15
C MET A 205 24.56 2.45 -20.36
N HIS A 206 24.13 2.95 -21.54
CA HIS A 206 25.00 3.04 -22.72
C HIS A 206 26.16 4.02 -22.52
N GLU A 207 25.90 5.20 -21.95
CA GLU A 207 26.96 6.15 -21.60
C GLU A 207 27.98 5.57 -20.63
N ASP A 208 27.52 4.91 -19.57
CA ASP A 208 28.39 4.38 -18.51
C ASP A 208 29.21 3.18 -19.00
N HIS A 209 28.70 2.39 -19.95
CA HIS A 209 29.52 1.42 -20.69
C HIS A 209 30.58 2.13 -21.54
N GLN A 210 30.21 3.18 -22.29
CA GLN A 210 31.13 3.90 -23.18
C GLN A 210 32.25 4.62 -22.41
N LYS A 211 31.95 5.17 -21.22
CA LYS A 211 32.94 5.75 -20.29
C LYS A 211 33.89 4.69 -19.70
N ASN A 212 33.43 3.46 -19.52
CA ASN A 212 34.23 2.36 -18.98
C ASN A 212 35.12 1.64 -20.01
N ILE A 213 34.99 1.93 -21.31
CA ILE A 213 35.92 1.45 -22.35
C ILE A 213 37.26 2.20 -22.20
N ARG A 214 38.14 1.67 -21.35
CA ARG A 214 39.47 2.24 -21.07
C ARG A 214 40.33 2.24 -22.35
N PRO A 215 40.80 3.39 -22.85
CA PRO A 215 41.51 3.47 -24.13
C PRO A 215 42.91 2.83 -24.15
N PHE A 216 43.41 2.33 -23.02
CA PHE A 216 44.74 1.74 -22.87
C PHE A 216 44.76 0.22 -22.64
N ALA A 217 43.61 -0.47 -22.72
CA ALA A 217 43.50 -1.91 -22.46
C ALA A 217 44.36 -2.79 -23.40
N HIS A 218 44.78 -2.28 -24.57
CA HIS A 218 45.58 -3.03 -25.55
C HIS A 218 47.11 -2.97 -25.34
N PHE A 219 47.65 -2.20 -24.39
CA PHE A 219 49.11 -2.11 -24.19
C PHE A 219 49.74 -3.28 -23.42
N GLY A 220 48.94 -4.29 -23.02
CA GLY A 220 49.39 -5.42 -22.19
C GLY A 220 49.58 -6.77 -22.89
N GLN A 221 49.26 -6.89 -24.19
CA GLN A 221 49.24 -8.18 -24.90
C GLN A 221 50.07 -8.16 -26.18
N ASP A 222 51.39 -8.07 -26.06
CA ASP A 222 52.29 -8.42 -27.17
C ASP A 222 53.70 -8.85 -26.70
N LYS A 223 53.80 -10.12 -26.26
CA LYS A 223 54.99 -11.02 -26.32
C LYS A 223 54.83 -12.26 -25.42
N ASN A 224 54.43 -13.37 -26.02
CA ASN A 224 55.23 -14.60 -26.00
C ASN A 224 54.60 -15.64 -26.93
N SER A 225 55.31 -15.95 -28.02
CA SER A 225 54.98 -17.02 -28.95
C SER A 225 55.49 -18.38 -28.42
N VAL A 226 54.63 -19.39 -28.44
CA VAL A 226 55.06 -20.80 -28.48
C VAL A 226 54.14 -21.51 -29.49
N ASP A 227 54.72 -22.06 -30.55
CA ASP A 227 53.99 -22.80 -31.58
C ASP A 227 53.52 -24.17 -31.08
N TYR A 228 52.33 -24.59 -31.52
CA TYR A 228 52.03 -26.01 -31.74
C TYR A 228 51.15 -26.15 -33.00
N ILE A 229 51.42 -27.21 -33.77
CA ILE A 229 50.87 -27.45 -35.11
C ILE A 229 50.02 -28.72 -35.06
N ASP A 230 48.76 -28.68 -35.51
CA ASP A 230 48.38 -29.43 -36.74
C ASP A 230 47.05 -28.97 -37.40
N LYS A 231 46.77 -29.62 -38.54
CA LYS A 231 45.68 -29.52 -39.55
C LYS A 231 44.23 -29.65 -39.01
N ASP A 232 43.15 -29.38 -39.77
CA ASP A 232 43.02 -29.45 -41.26
C ASP A 232 41.94 -28.56 -41.92
N ILE A 233 42.04 -28.44 -43.26
CA ILE A 233 41.05 -28.14 -44.35
C ILE A 233 39.63 -27.62 -43.93
N SER A 234 39.08 -26.52 -44.50
CA SER A 234 38.85 -26.33 -45.95
C SER A 234 38.67 -24.89 -46.50
N GLU A 235 39.12 -24.72 -47.76
CA GLU A 235 38.74 -23.81 -48.89
C GLU A 235 37.79 -22.60 -48.64
N LYS A 236 38.14 -21.32 -48.95
CA LYS A 236 38.30 -20.64 -50.28
C LYS A 236 36.97 -20.52 -51.10
N ARG A 237 36.60 -19.41 -51.77
CA ARG A 237 37.16 -18.05 -52.07
C ARG A 237 36.07 -16.99 -51.76
N LYS A 238 36.28 -15.69 -51.46
CA LYS A 238 37.34 -14.67 -51.65
C LYS A 238 37.45 -14.02 -53.04
N ILE A 239 36.80 -12.87 -53.27
CA ILE A 239 37.16 -11.71 -54.14
C ILE A 239 36.05 -10.63 -53.98
N ARG A 240 36.25 -9.35 -53.60
CA ARG A 240 37.18 -8.25 -54.01
C ARG A 240 36.52 -7.38 -55.11
N GLU A 241 36.39 -6.03 -55.06
CA GLU A 241 36.98 -4.98 -54.18
C GLU A 241 36.17 -3.64 -54.14
N LYS A 242 36.60 -2.70 -53.26
CA LYS A 242 36.59 -1.20 -53.31
C LYS A 242 35.51 -0.45 -54.12
N TRP A 243 34.71 0.45 -53.52
CA TRP A 243 35.03 1.79 -52.95
C TRP A 243 35.35 2.91 -53.96
N GLN A 244 34.42 3.89 -54.08
CA GLN A 244 34.58 5.37 -54.12
C GLN A 244 33.26 5.98 -54.65
N LYS A 245 32.87 7.25 -54.46
CA LYS A 245 32.92 8.25 -53.38
C LYS A 245 32.26 9.53 -53.98
N ASN A 246 31.26 10.11 -53.30
CA ASN A 246 30.80 11.52 -53.40
C ASN A 246 30.21 12.06 -54.74
N GLY A 247 29.16 12.92 -54.70
CA GLY A 247 28.78 13.68 -55.91
C GLY A 247 27.48 14.53 -56.03
N ILE A 248 27.00 15.23 -54.99
CA ILE A 248 26.27 16.53 -55.06
C ILE A 248 25.09 16.75 -56.08
N MET A 249 23.89 17.01 -55.51
CA MET A 249 22.79 17.93 -55.93
C MET A 249 22.40 18.12 -57.43
N LYS A 250 21.09 17.96 -57.71
CA LYS A 250 20.16 19.12 -57.86
C LYS A 250 18.68 18.71 -57.93
N ASN A 251 17.79 19.68 -57.68
CA ASN A 251 16.34 19.59 -57.83
C ASN A 251 15.94 19.81 -59.30
N GLN A 252 14.84 19.21 -59.79
CA GLN A 252 13.55 19.91 -59.97
C GLN A 252 12.44 19.06 -60.61
N ASP A 253 11.21 19.40 -60.22
CA ASP A 253 9.92 19.38 -60.94
C ASP A 253 9.26 18.07 -61.45
N SER A 254 7.93 18.07 -61.30
CA SER A 254 6.90 17.08 -61.67
C SER A 254 6.28 17.43 -63.06
N PRO A 255 5.11 16.90 -63.51
CA PRO A 255 4.27 15.77 -63.07
C PRO A 255 3.84 14.84 -64.25
N SER A 256 2.66 14.18 -64.13
CA SER A 256 1.84 13.55 -65.20
C SER A 256 2.42 12.29 -65.90
N SER A 257 1.62 11.34 -66.40
CA SER A 257 0.15 11.14 -66.45
C SER A 257 -0.20 9.67 -66.75
N ASP A 258 -1.41 9.23 -66.36
CA ASP A 258 -2.46 8.48 -67.11
C ASP A 258 -2.04 7.37 -68.14
N ASP A 259 -2.79 6.30 -68.42
CA ASP A 259 -4.17 5.92 -68.05
C ASP A 259 -4.44 4.40 -68.28
N ASN A 260 -5.65 3.93 -67.94
CA ASN A 260 -6.51 2.80 -68.42
C ASN A 260 -5.99 1.72 -69.44
N ASP A 261 -6.59 0.52 -69.62
CA ASP A 261 -7.94 -0.01 -69.29
C ASP A 261 -7.94 -1.56 -69.13
N SER A 262 -9.14 -2.18 -69.15
CA SER A 262 -9.53 -3.52 -68.73
C SER A 262 -10.14 -4.39 -69.85
N MET A 263 -10.36 -5.69 -69.59
CA MET A 263 -11.16 -6.59 -70.44
C MET A 263 -11.75 -7.79 -69.65
N HIS A 264 -13.10 -7.85 -69.55
CA HIS A 264 -14.03 -9.02 -69.57
C HIS A 264 -13.72 -10.35 -68.82
N ASN A 265 -14.64 -11.25 -68.42
CA ASN A 265 -16.13 -11.42 -68.24
C ASN A 265 -16.30 -12.86 -67.61
N PHE A 266 -17.39 -13.43 -67.06
CA PHE A 266 -18.80 -13.18 -66.66
C PHE A 266 -19.11 -14.31 -65.60
N ASN A 267 -20.18 -14.41 -64.79
CA ASN A 267 -21.38 -13.61 -64.46
C ASN A 267 -21.62 -13.71 -62.91
N ASP A 268 -22.77 -13.90 -62.22
CA ASP A 268 -24.21 -14.05 -62.52
C ASP A 268 -25.08 -13.50 -61.32
N MET A 269 -26.24 -14.10 -61.01
CA MET A 269 -27.29 -13.58 -60.10
C MET A 269 -28.04 -14.71 -59.33
N PRO A 270 -29.09 -14.47 -58.48
CA PRO A 270 -29.83 -13.23 -58.12
C PRO A 270 -29.76 -12.83 -56.62
N ALA A 271 -29.76 -11.55 -56.21
CA ALA A 271 -30.86 -10.55 -56.12
C ALA A 271 -32.00 -10.88 -55.11
N ILE A 272 -32.39 -9.99 -54.18
CA ILE A 272 -33.43 -8.93 -54.33
C ILE A 272 -33.31 -7.79 -53.26
N LYS A 273 -34.22 -6.77 -53.24
CA LYS A 273 -34.00 -5.37 -52.79
C LYS A 273 -34.90 -4.86 -51.63
N ARG A 274 -34.36 -3.90 -50.84
CA ARG A 274 -34.95 -2.65 -50.26
C ARG A 274 -36.37 -2.65 -49.60
N LYS A 275 -36.51 -1.98 -48.42
CA LYS A 275 -37.27 -0.70 -48.28
C LYS A 275 -37.10 0.02 -46.90
N LYS A 276 -37.93 1.05 -46.62
CA LYS A 276 -37.79 2.15 -45.64
C LYS A 276 -39.05 2.26 -44.74
N SER A 277 -38.96 3.13 -43.72
CA SER A 277 -40.01 3.93 -43.01
C SER A 277 -40.98 3.33 -41.95
N ASN A 278 -40.83 3.87 -40.73
CA ASN A 278 -41.82 4.40 -39.75
C ASN A 278 -43.03 3.60 -39.19
N SER A 279 -43.11 3.70 -37.85
CA SER A 279 -44.30 3.88 -36.98
C SER A 279 -45.44 2.85 -36.99
N GLY A 280 -45.60 2.19 -35.83
CA GLY A 280 -46.81 1.50 -35.39
C GLY A 280 -46.61 1.01 -33.95
N CYS A 281 -47.58 1.24 -33.07
CA CYS A 281 -47.57 0.74 -31.70
C CYS A 281 -48.70 -0.29 -31.56
N GLU A 282 -48.42 -1.48 -31.01
CA GLU A 282 -49.27 -2.14 -30.01
C GLU A 282 -48.60 -3.43 -29.47
N THR A 283 -49.06 -3.87 -28.30
CA THR A 283 -48.61 -5.07 -27.57
C THR A 283 -49.70 -6.16 -27.64
N PRO A 284 -49.56 -7.40 -27.08
CA PRO A 284 -48.44 -7.99 -26.32
C PRO A 284 -48.03 -9.41 -26.78
N VAL A 285 -47.00 -10.00 -26.15
CA VAL A 285 -47.07 -11.31 -25.44
C VAL A 285 -45.70 -11.72 -24.86
N LYS A 286 -45.78 -12.33 -23.68
CA LYS A 286 -44.75 -12.89 -22.80
C LYS A 286 -43.61 -13.66 -23.49
N ASN A 287 -42.41 -13.55 -22.91
CA ASN A 287 -41.60 -14.72 -22.60
C ASN A 287 -40.91 -14.51 -21.23
N ASN A 288 -40.89 -15.56 -20.40
CA ASN A 288 -40.18 -15.56 -19.12
C ASN A 288 -38.83 -16.25 -19.29
N GLU A 289 -37.75 -15.65 -18.79
CA GLU A 289 -36.78 -16.36 -17.95
C GLU A 289 -36.01 -15.36 -17.07
N LEU A 290 -35.62 -15.79 -15.87
CA LEU A 290 -35.46 -14.88 -14.73
C LEU A 290 -34.01 -14.79 -14.23
N TYR A 291 -33.27 -13.80 -14.71
CA TYR A 291 -31.97 -13.42 -14.12
C TYR A 291 -32.17 -12.43 -12.95
N PRO A 292 -31.70 -12.74 -11.72
CA PRO A 292 -31.89 -11.87 -10.56
C PRO A 292 -31.07 -10.57 -10.65
N LYS A 293 -31.76 -9.44 -10.43
CA LYS A 293 -31.31 -8.08 -10.74
C LYS A 293 -30.73 -7.35 -9.52
N ILE A 294 -29.41 -7.37 -9.33
CA ILE A 294 -28.71 -6.51 -8.34
C ILE A 294 -27.35 -6.02 -8.87
N MET A 295 -27.31 -4.90 -9.61
CA MET A 295 -26.17 -3.95 -9.70
C MET A 295 -26.61 -2.65 -10.43
N SER A 296 -27.10 -1.62 -9.69
CA SER A 296 -27.25 -0.21 -10.13
C SER A 296 -27.94 0.66 -9.05
N PRO A 297 -27.37 1.80 -8.63
CA PRO A 297 -28.04 2.81 -7.79
C PRO A 297 -28.34 4.15 -8.54
N PRO A 298 -29.54 4.75 -8.42
CA PRO A 298 -29.87 6.05 -9.05
C PRO A 298 -30.25 7.21 -8.09
N LEU A 299 -29.79 8.42 -8.42
CA LEU A 299 -30.48 9.74 -8.35
C LEU A 299 -31.11 10.29 -7.03
N SER A 300 -30.29 11.00 -6.23
CA SER A 300 -30.36 12.46 -5.89
C SER A 300 -31.61 13.23 -5.34
N ILE A 301 -31.35 14.14 -4.37
CA ILE A 301 -32.07 15.43 -4.00
C ILE A 301 -33.38 15.30 -3.15
N PRO A 302 -33.81 16.25 -2.24
CA PRO A 302 -33.37 17.64 -1.93
C PRO A 302 -32.95 17.96 -0.45
N LYS A 303 -32.79 19.26 -0.11
CA LYS A 303 -32.12 19.87 1.08
C LYS A 303 -33.07 20.47 2.16
N THR A 304 -32.61 20.52 3.42
CA THR A 304 -33.02 21.41 4.56
C THR A 304 -32.03 21.23 5.74
N VAL A 305 -31.84 22.11 6.75
CA VAL A 305 -31.91 23.60 6.88
C VAL A 305 -31.12 24.06 8.14
N ASN A 306 -30.85 25.36 8.33
CA ASN A 306 -30.06 25.95 9.43
C ASN A 306 -30.62 25.77 10.86
N ASN A 307 -29.74 25.83 11.88
CA ASN A 307 -29.83 26.91 12.90
C ASN A 307 -28.53 27.17 13.70
N HIS A 308 -28.49 28.30 14.43
CA HIS A 308 -27.29 29.00 14.91
C HIS A 308 -27.13 29.04 16.46
N VAL A 309 -25.90 29.41 16.90
CA VAL A 309 -25.58 30.44 17.94
C VAL A 309 -24.98 30.07 19.34
N ASN A 310 -23.84 30.74 19.59
CA ASN A 310 -23.19 31.24 20.83
C ASN A 310 -22.34 30.41 21.82
N LEU A 311 -21.30 31.12 22.28
CA LEU A 311 -20.38 30.87 23.39
C LEU A 311 -20.90 31.49 24.70
N GLN A 312 -20.46 30.95 25.85
CA GLN A 312 -19.90 31.72 27.00
C GLN A 312 -19.16 30.71 27.92
N VAL A 313 -17.86 30.87 28.19
CA VAL A 313 -17.22 31.68 29.27
C VAL A 313 -17.19 30.97 30.65
N THR A 314 -16.06 31.16 31.33
CA THR A 314 -15.52 30.50 32.55
C THR A 314 -16.15 31.06 33.86
N PRO A 315 -15.70 30.81 35.14
CA PRO A 315 -14.46 30.13 35.61
C PRO A 315 -14.45 29.36 36.98
N SER A 316 -13.27 28.80 37.29
CA SER A 316 -12.52 28.94 38.58
C SER A 316 -12.47 27.81 39.65
N LYS A 317 -11.32 27.84 40.37
CA LYS A 317 -10.93 27.19 41.64
C LYS A 317 -10.52 25.70 41.60
N GLN A 318 -9.72 25.19 42.54
CA GLN A 318 -8.43 25.58 43.18
C GLN A 318 -8.19 24.70 44.42
N SER A 319 -6.92 24.39 44.72
CA SER A 319 -6.44 23.71 45.95
C SER A 319 -6.87 22.24 46.13
N SER A 320 -6.19 21.41 46.93
CA SER A 320 -5.05 21.66 47.84
C SER A 320 -4.00 20.53 47.83
N LEU A 321 -2.81 20.82 48.35
CA LEU A 321 -1.75 19.83 48.62
C LEU A 321 -1.97 19.11 49.95
N GLN A 322 -1.46 17.87 50.09
CA GLN A 322 -0.81 17.43 51.32
C GLN A 322 0.20 16.29 51.06
N SER A 323 1.08 16.00 52.04
CA SER A 323 2.31 15.21 51.84
C SER A 323 2.79 14.56 53.15
N THR A 324 3.41 13.38 53.05
CA THR A 324 4.10 12.66 54.14
C THR A 324 5.34 11.90 53.61
N ARG A 325 6.33 11.66 54.48
CA ARG A 325 7.70 11.12 54.19
C ARG A 325 8.07 9.99 55.18
N ILE A 326 9.34 9.51 55.15
CA ILE A 326 10.08 8.64 56.12
C ILE A 326 9.85 7.13 55.87
N LEU A 327 10.82 6.23 55.60
CA LEU A 327 12.29 6.23 55.31
C LEU A 327 12.55 5.12 54.22
N ASN A 328 13.69 4.87 53.55
CA ASN A 328 15.14 4.70 53.89
C ASN A 328 15.46 3.49 54.81
N VAL A 329 16.54 2.70 54.63
CA VAL A 329 17.52 2.56 53.52
C VAL A 329 18.20 1.17 53.65
N PRO A 330 18.55 0.46 52.55
CA PRO A 330 19.96 0.37 52.12
C PRO A 330 20.12 0.20 50.58
N VAL A 331 21.34 -0.10 50.08
CA VAL A 331 21.65 -0.33 48.65
C VAL A 331 22.75 -1.41 48.47
N SER A 332 22.53 -2.38 47.57
CA SER A 332 23.56 -3.10 46.78
C SER A 332 22.83 -3.98 45.73
N ALA A 333 23.28 -4.18 44.48
CA ALA A 333 24.52 -3.78 43.82
C ALA A 333 24.27 -3.19 42.42
N ARG A 334 25.28 -2.54 41.82
CA ARG A 334 25.26 -2.12 40.41
C ARG A 334 25.70 -3.26 39.48
N CYS A 335 25.04 -3.40 38.34
CA CYS A 335 25.64 -3.87 37.09
C CYS A 335 25.17 -2.98 35.94
N ASN A 336 26.05 -2.69 34.97
CA ASN A 336 25.75 -1.85 33.82
C ASN A 336 25.38 -2.67 32.58
N LEU A 337 24.53 -2.07 31.75
CA LEU A 337 24.17 -2.51 30.40
C LEU A 337 25.40 -2.60 29.47
N GLN A 338 25.58 -3.71 28.74
CA GLN A 338 26.09 -3.74 27.35
C GLN A 338 26.09 -5.14 26.70
N LYS A 339 25.71 -5.17 25.41
CA LYS A 339 26.07 -6.13 24.33
C LYS A 339 26.43 -7.59 24.69
N LEU A 340 25.60 -8.55 24.25
CA LEU A 340 26.03 -9.74 23.46
C LEU A 340 24.85 -10.67 23.10
N SER A 341 24.66 -10.96 21.80
CA SER A 341 23.79 -12.05 21.32
C SER A 341 24.11 -12.48 19.87
N SER A 342 25.39 -12.53 19.51
CA SER A 342 25.86 -13.22 18.29
C SER A 342 26.00 -14.72 18.54
N LEU A 343 25.75 -15.53 17.50
CA LEU A 343 25.93 -17.00 17.41
C LEU A 343 24.83 -17.87 18.06
N SER A 344 23.84 -18.20 17.24
CA SER A 344 23.61 -19.61 16.90
C SER A 344 23.67 -19.76 15.37
N GLN A 345 24.15 -20.91 14.88
CA GLN A 345 24.23 -21.25 13.45
C GLN A 345 23.64 -22.65 13.23
N ASN A 346 23.42 -22.98 11.94
CA ASN A 346 22.67 -24.12 11.40
C ASN A 346 21.13 -23.87 11.42
N SER A 347 20.41 -23.95 10.29
CA SER A 347 20.86 -24.33 8.94
C SER A 347 19.99 -23.76 7.80
N ASN A 348 20.53 -23.86 6.58
CA ASN A 348 19.91 -23.76 5.26
C ASN A 348 19.63 -22.37 4.61
N ILE A 349 20.49 -22.08 3.61
CA ILE A 349 20.15 -21.65 2.23
C ILE A 349 19.25 -20.40 2.07
N HIS A 350 19.89 -19.23 1.90
CA HIS A 350 19.88 -18.41 0.66
C HIS A 350 20.38 -16.97 0.94
N LEU A 351 21.69 -16.79 1.16
CA LEU A 351 22.27 -15.52 1.63
C LEU A 351 23.56 -15.06 0.91
N THR A 352 24.01 -15.80 -0.11
CA THR A 352 25.32 -15.59 -0.77
C THR A 352 25.27 -14.54 -1.89
N LEU A 353 24.94 -13.29 -1.56
CA LEU A 353 25.17 -12.12 -2.45
C LEU A 353 25.36 -10.77 -1.71
N LEU A 354 25.66 -10.76 -0.41
CA LEU A 354 25.57 -9.53 0.42
C LEU A 354 26.84 -9.10 1.18
N GLU A 355 28.00 -9.75 1.00
CA GLU A 355 29.26 -9.34 1.64
C GLU A 355 30.23 -8.71 0.63
N GLY A 356 30.07 -7.40 0.42
CA GLY A 356 30.96 -6.56 -0.39
C GLY A 356 31.36 -5.29 0.35
N ASN A 357 32.44 -5.33 1.12
CA ASN A 357 32.89 -4.19 1.95
C ASN A 357 33.39 -3.01 1.10
N SER A 358 32.47 -2.13 0.70
CA SER A 358 32.73 -0.83 0.09
C SER A 358 31.52 0.08 0.30
N ASN A 359 31.73 1.37 0.59
CA ASN A 359 30.63 2.31 0.90
C ASN A 359 29.64 2.48 -0.27
N SER A 360 30.07 2.21 -1.50
CA SER A 360 29.19 2.14 -2.68
C SER A 360 28.14 1.02 -2.58
N SER A 361 28.46 -0.11 -1.93
CA SER A 361 27.53 -1.24 -1.80
C SER A 361 26.33 -0.89 -0.92
N TRP A 362 26.51 -0.04 0.09
CA TRP A 362 25.40 0.44 0.92
C TRP A 362 24.57 1.51 0.19
N ALA A 363 25.20 2.46 -0.50
CA ALA A 363 24.47 3.48 -1.27
C ALA A 363 23.61 2.88 -2.41
N GLU A 364 24.09 1.80 -3.07
CA GLU A 364 23.25 1.06 -4.01
C GLU A 364 22.14 0.28 -3.27
N MET A 365 22.44 -0.39 -2.16
CA MET A 365 21.46 -1.18 -1.41
C MET A 365 20.35 -0.33 -0.76
N GLU A 366 20.66 0.86 -0.28
CA GLU A 366 19.72 1.85 0.27
C GLU A 366 18.60 2.20 -0.75
N SER A 367 18.94 2.29 -2.05
CA SER A 367 17.97 2.53 -3.13
C SER A 367 17.00 1.35 -3.38
N TYR A 368 17.45 0.11 -3.12
CA TYR A 368 16.63 -1.09 -3.25
C TYR A 368 15.83 -1.40 -1.98
N VAL A 369 16.31 -1.03 -0.80
CA VAL A 369 15.61 -1.25 0.48
C VAL A 369 14.63 -0.11 0.73
N ILE A 370 15.14 1.10 0.95
CA ILE A 370 14.36 2.26 1.41
C ILE A 370 13.87 3.09 0.22
N GLY A 371 14.75 3.45 -0.72
CA GLY A 371 14.48 4.37 -1.83
C GLY A 371 14.32 5.85 -1.40
N ASN A 372 14.48 6.79 -2.34
CA ASN A 372 14.47 8.24 -2.08
C ASN A 372 13.28 8.94 -2.79
N VAL A 373 12.73 9.99 -2.19
CA VAL A 373 11.66 10.84 -2.76
C VAL A 373 12.10 12.31 -2.79
N GLN A 374 12.66 12.75 -3.91
CA GLN A 374 12.97 14.16 -4.13
C GLN A 374 11.73 14.93 -4.61
N MET A 375 11.17 15.80 -3.77
CA MET A 375 10.01 16.64 -4.13
C MET A 375 10.40 17.83 -5.03
N TYR A 376 11.59 18.43 -4.86
CA TYR A 376 12.05 19.55 -5.70
C TYR A 376 13.48 19.40 -6.26
N PRO A 377 13.71 19.69 -7.56
CA PRO A 377 12.71 19.61 -8.63
C PRO A 377 12.14 18.17 -8.73
N PRO A 378 10.84 17.99 -9.03
CA PRO A 378 10.22 16.67 -8.97
C PRO A 378 10.74 15.76 -10.09
N THR A 379 11.37 14.67 -9.68
CA THR A 379 11.96 13.66 -10.58
C THR A 379 10.88 12.88 -11.35
N LEU A 380 11.26 12.11 -12.37
CA LEU A 380 10.30 11.21 -13.03
C LEU A 380 9.68 10.22 -12.05
N ALA A 381 10.43 9.70 -11.08
CA ALA A 381 9.90 8.83 -10.01
C ALA A 381 8.82 9.57 -9.20
N THR A 382 9.14 10.75 -8.66
CA THR A 382 8.22 11.60 -7.90
C THR A 382 6.91 11.85 -8.67
N ARG A 383 7.01 12.19 -9.96
CA ARG A 383 5.85 12.46 -10.82
C ARG A 383 4.98 11.22 -11.07
N GLN A 384 5.58 10.04 -11.15
CA GLN A 384 4.86 8.76 -11.24
C GLN A 384 4.21 8.39 -9.89
N MET A 385 4.91 8.60 -8.76
CA MET A 385 4.38 8.37 -7.41
C MET A 385 3.15 9.23 -7.11
N LEU A 386 3.17 10.54 -7.42
CA LEU A 386 2.02 11.41 -7.19
C LEU A 386 0.79 11.00 -8.04
N ILE A 387 1.00 10.44 -9.23
CA ILE A 387 -0.07 9.87 -10.05
C ILE A 387 -0.59 8.55 -9.45
N LEU A 388 0.30 7.67 -8.97
CA LEU A 388 -0.08 6.40 -8.31
C LEU A 388 -0.87 6.66 -7.01
N ARG A 389 -0.49 7.68 -6.24
CA ARG A 389 -1.26 8.14 -5.07
C ARG A 389 -2.67 8.57 -5.45
N TYR A 390 -2.85 9.32 -6.54
CA TYR A 390 -4.20 9.67 -7.03
C TYR A 390 -4.98 8.45 -7.52
N LEU A 391 -4.33 7.51 -8.20
CA LEU A 391 -4.97 6.30 -8.73
C LEU A 391 -5.36 5.29 -7.64
N THR A 392 -4.67 5.27 -6.50
CA THR A 392 -4.91 4.33 -5.38
C THR A 392 -6.34 4.39 -4.84
N PRO A 393 -6.88 5.52 -4.32
CA PRO A 393 -8.27 5.58 -3.86
C PRO A 393 -9.27 5.40 -5.01
N MET A 394 -8.90 5.76 -6.24
CA MET A 394 -9.74 5.52 -7.43
C MET A 394 -9.83 4.02 -7.79
N GLY A 395 -8.86 3.20 -7.36
CA GLY A 395 -8.84 1.76 -7.60
C GLY A 395 -9.99 1.01 -6.92
N GLU A 396 -10.50 1.51 -5.79
CA GLU A 396 -11.65 0.90 -5.08
C GLU A 396 -12.97 1.00 -5.87
N TYR A 397 -13.09 1.99 -6.76
CA TYR A 397 -14.34 2.31 -7.47
C TYR A 397 -14.51 1.42 -8.71
N GLN A 398 -15.37 0.40 -8.60
CA GLN A 398 -15.67 -0.60 -9.64
C GLN A 398 -15.99 0.03 -11.03
N GLU A 399 -16.55 1.24 -11.08
CA GLU A 399 -16.85 1.92 -12.34
C GLU A 399 -15.59 2.33 -13.13
N PHE A 400 -14.51 2.72 -12.46
CA PHE A 400 -13.25 3.10 -13.12
C PHE A 400 -12.43 1.89 -13.58
N LEU A 401 -12.81 0.68 -13.13
CA LEU A 401 -12.17 -0.58 -13.52
C LEU A 401 -12.23 -0.83 -15.04
N GLY A 402 -13.17 -0.21 -15.76
CA GLY A 402 -13.17 -0.19 -17.23
C GLY A 402 -11.88 0.40 -17.81
N HIS A 403 -11.48 1.58 -17.33
CA HIS A 403 -10.27 2.28 -17.78
C HIS A 403 -8.97 1.59 -17.34
N VAL A 404 -9.00 0.88 -16.20
CA VAL A 404 -7.90 0.04 -15.71
C VAL A 404 -7.54 -1.06 -16.72
N PHE A 405 -8.55 -1.71 -17.31
CA PHE A 405 -8.34 -2.66 -18.41
C PHE A 405 -8.01 -1.97 -19.74
N GLU A 406 -8.75 -0.92 -20.11
CA GLU A 406 -8.58 -0.17 -21.38
C GLU A 406 -7.16 0.41 -21.56
N HIS A 407 -6.49 0.76 -20.46
CA HIS A 407 -5.13 1.30 -20.47
C HIS A 407 -4.09 0.36 -19.88
N ASN A 408 -4.33 -0.96 -19.88
CA ASN A 408 -3.35 -2.00 -19.46
C ASN A 408 -2.64 -1.69 -18.13
N ALA A 409 -3.37 -1.20 -17.12
CA ALA A 409 -2.77 -0.77 -15.86
C ALA A 409 -2.04 -1.92 -15.12
N LEU A 410 -2.45 -3.17 -15.35
CA LEU A 410 -1.79 -4.37 -14.79
C LEU A 410 -0.35 -4.54 -15.31
N ASP A 411 -0.11 -4.44 -16.63
CA ASP A 411 1.23 -4.50 -17.22
C ASP A 411 2.13 -3.34 -16.72
N LEU A 412 1.55 -2.15 -16.62
CA LEU A 412 2.19 -0.95 -16.07
C LEU A 412 2.65 -1.17 -14.61
N ILE A 413 1.81 -1.77 -13.77
CA ILE A 413 2.13 -2.16 -12.37
C ILE A 413 3.21 -3.25 -12.33
N LEU A 414 3.09 -4.32 -13.13
CA LEU A 414 4.05 -5.43 -13.16
C LEU A 414 5.47 -5.03 -13.61
N LYS A 415 5.58 -3.89 -14.30
CA LYS A 415 6.86 -3.23 -14.60
C LYS A 415 7.37 -2.39 -13.42
N TYR A 416 6.52 -1.68 -12.69
CA TYR A 416 6.94 -0.91 -11.51
C TYR A 416 7.45 -1.77 -10.36
N ILE A 417 6.78 -2.90 -10.07
CA ILE A 417 7.20 -3.81 -8.98
C ILE A 417 8.47 -4.59 -9.32
N ASN A 418 9.01 -4.44 -10.54
CA ASN A 418 10.29 -5.03 -10.94
C ASN A 418 11.48 -4.25 -10.35
N VAL A 419 11.62 -4.21 -9.02
CA VAL A 419 12.60 -3.36 -8.30
C VAL A 419 14.04 -3.56 -8.80
N ARG A 420 14.37 -4.77 -9.30
CA ARG A 420 15.68 -5.11 -9.90
C ARG A 420 15.98 -4.33 -11.19
N GLU A 421 14.95 -3.92 -11.93
CA GLU A 421 15.04 -3.11 -13.16
C GLU A 421 14.79 -1.62 -12.90
N THR A 422 13.80 -1.29 -12.07
CA THR A 422 13.45 0.11 -11.78
C THR A 422 14.47 0.81 -10.88
N LYS A 423 15.11 0.04 -9.97
CA LYS A 423 15.98 0.53 -8.89
C LYS A 423 15.32 1.54 -7.96
N ASP A 424 14.03 1.37 -7.72
CA ASP A 424 13.22 2.30 -6.91
C ASP A 424 12.19 1.53 -6.06
N SER A 425 12.53 1.36 -4.77
CA SER A 425 11.66 0.69 -3.78
C SER A 425 10.36 1.47 -3.50
N ARG A 426 10.39 2.81 -3.54
CA ARG A 426 9.22 3.64 -3.18
C ARG A 426 8.23 3.77 -4.32
N LEU A 427 8.70 3.89 -5.56
CA LEU A 427 7.84 3.81 -6.74
C LEU A 427 7.18 2.42 -6.87
N ALA A 428 7.91 1.35 -6.55
CA ALA A 428 7.34 0.01 -6.45
C ALA A 428 6.29 -0.09 -5.33
N PHE A 429 6.55 0.51 -4.15
CA PHE A 429 5.59 0.55 -3.04
C PHE A 429 4.29 1.28 -3.38
N GLU A 430 4.33 2.46 -3.99
CA GLU A 430 3.11 3.16 -4.42
C GLU A 430 2.35 2.38 -5.52
N ALA A 431 3.08 1.65 -6.39
CA ALA A 431 2.47 0.74 -7.37
C ALA A 431 1.83 -0.49 -6.70
N LEU A 432 2.37 -0.97 -5.58
CA LEU A 432 1.78 -2.04 -4.77
C LEU A 432 0.56 -1.56 -3.98
N LYS A 433 0.54 -0.32 -3.47
CA LYS A 433 -0.67 0.32 -2.92
C LYS A 433 -1.80 0.38 -3.96
N TYR A 434 -1.49 0.81 -5.18
CA TYR A 434 -2.48 0.81 -6.27
C TYR A 434 -2.91 -0.61 -6.64
N LEU A 435 -1.99 -1.58 -6.71
CA LEU A 435 -2.30 -2.99 -6.93
C LEU A 435 -3.26 -3.54 -5.86
N ALA A 436 -3.01 -3.26 -4.58
CA ALA A 436 -3.86 -3.68 -3.47
C ALA A 436 -5.30 -3.16 -3.61
N SER A 437 -5.47 -1.87 -3.93
CA SER A 437 -6.81 -1.29 -4.16
C SER A 437 -7.55 -1.93 -5.35
N LEU A 438 -6.83 -2.40 -6.38
CA LEU A 438 -7.42 -3.11 -7.51
C LEU A 438 -7.72 -4.60 -7.21
N LEU A 439 -6.95 -5.23 -6.32
CA LEU A 439 -7.09 -6.64 -5.95
C LEU A 439 -8.37 -6.96 -5.17
N CYS A 440 -9.10 -5.94 -4.66
CA CYS A 440 -10.45 -6.15 -4.10
C CYS A 440 -11.48 -6.55 -5.18
N HIS A 441 -11.23 -6.22 -6.46
CA HIS A 441 -12.13 -6.57 -7.57
C HIS A 441 -11.84 -7.97 -8.11
N LYS A 442 -12.64 -8.97 -7.72
CA LYS A 442 -12.56 -10.38 -8.18
C LYS A 442 -12.12 -10.56 -9.64
N LYS A 443 -12.67 -9.80 -10.60
CA LYS A 443 -12.29 -9.90 -12.03
C LYS A 443 -10.80 -9.54 -12.24
N PHE A 444 -10.32 -8.48 -11.60
CA PHE A 444 -8.93 -8.05 -11.68
C PHE A 444 -8.00 -9.02 -10.95
N SER A 445 -8.38 -9.50 -9.76
CA SER A 445 -7.59 -10.50 -9.00
C SER A 445 -7.42 -11.80 -9.78
N ILE A 446 -8.44 -12.24 -10.53
CA ILE A 446 -8.33 -13.39 -11.44
C ILE A 446 -7.37 -13.09 -12.59
N GLU A 447 -7.46 -11.91 -13.22
CA GLU A 447 -6.59 -11.56 -14.36
C GLU A 447 -5.12 -11.39 -13.95
N PHE A 448 -4.88 -10.81 -12.78
CA PHE A 448 -3.57 -10.76 -12.14
C PHE A 448 -2.95 -12.16 -11.97
N LEU A 449 -3.74 -13.17 -11.57
CA LEU A 449 -3.27 -14.55 -11.50
C LEU A 449 -3.06 -15.18 -12.88
N ASN A 450 -3.95 -14.91 -13.85
CA ASN A 450 -3.83 -15.43 -15.22
C ASN A 450 -2.51 -15.04 -15.90
N VAL A 451 -2.00 -13.83 -15.66
CA VAL A 451 -0.73 -13.33 -16.24
C VAL A 451 0.52 -13.71 -15.43
N GLY A 452 0.40 -14.56 -14.42
CA GLY A 452 1.52 -14.91 -13.53
C GLY A 452 1.94 -13.80 -12.58
N GLY A 453 1.02 -12.89 -12.23
CA GLY A 453 1.28 -11.74 -11.38
C GLY A 453 1.72 -12.10 -9.97
N LEU A 454 1.26 -13.24 -9.41
CA LEU A 454 1.71 -13.70 -8.10
C LEU A 454 3.21 -14.00 -8.08
N GLN A 455 3.73 -14.65 -9.11
CA GLN A 455 5.16 -14.94 -9.23
C GLN A 455 5.98 -13.64 -9.29
N ARG A 456 5.50 -12.66 -10.06
CA ARG A 456 6.08 -11.31 -10.16
C ARG A 456 5.98 -10.49 -8.86
N LEU A 457 5.01 -10.80 -8.01
CA LEU A 457 4.84 -10.23 -6.67
C LEU A 457 5.82 -10.87 -5.66
N LEU A 458 6.09 -12.18 -5.79
CA LEU A 458 7.06 -12.91 -4.96
C LEU A 458 8.52 -12.64 -5.37
N ASP A 459 8.78 -12.16 -6.60
CA ASP A 459 10.08 -11.68 -7.08
C ASP A 459 10.63 -10.45 -6.31
N VAL A 460 9.75 -9.69 -5.65
CA VAL A 460 10.05 -8.41 -4.99
C VAL A 460 11.11 -8.59 -3.89
N PRO A 461 12.25 -7.88 -3.93
CA PRO A 461 13.36 -8.05 -3.00
C PRO A 461 12.98 -7.88 -1.52
N ARG A 462 13.64 -8.66 -0.66
CA ARG A 462 13.48 -8.64 0.80
C ARG A 462 14.86 -8.50 1.47
N PRO A 463 15.05 -7.64 2.48
CA PRO A 463 14.11 -6.62 2.95
C PRO A 463 13.94 -5.47 1.95
N SER A 464 12.77 -4.83 1.95
CA SER A 464 12.52 -3.54 1.29
C SER A 464 11.17 -2.97 1.75
N VAL A 465 11.00 -1.64 1.63
CA VAL A 465 9.71 -0.96 1.77
C VAL A 465 8.67 -1.56 0.79
N ALA A 466 9.09 -1.92 -0.42
CA ALA A 466 8.25 -2.64 -1.39
C ALA A 466 7.77 -4.01 -0.89
N ALA A 467 8.56 -4.77 -0.12
CA ALA A 467 8.12 -6.04 0.46
C ALA A 467 6.95 -5.85 1.46
N THR A 468 6.93 -4.74 2.18
CA THR A 468 5.78 -4.37 3.03
C THR A 468 4.55 -4.10 2.15
N GLY A 469 4.73 -3.47 0.98
CA GLY A 469 3.68 -3.36 -0.05
C GLY A 469 3.17 -4.70 -0.59
N VAL A 470 4.00 -5.74 -0.64
CA VAL A 470 3.56 -7.10 -1.01
C VAL A 470 2.58 -7.67 0.02
N SER A 471 2.78 -7.38 1.32
CA SER A 471 1.95 -7.95 2.38
C SER A 471 0.46 -7.61 2.23
N ILE A 472 0.13 -6.36 1.89
CA ILE A 472 -1.24 -5.92 1.69
C ILE A 472 -1.84 -6.50 0.39
N CYS A 473 -1.03 -6.67 -0.67
CA CYS A 473 -1.47 -7.38 -1.88
C CYS A 473 -1.79 -8.86 -1.61
N LEU A 474 -0.99 -9.56 -0.81
CA LEU A 474 -1.27 -10.93 -0.39
C LEU A 474 -2.55 -11.00 0.44
N TYR A 475 -2.75 -10.07 1.39
CA TYR A 475 -3.98 -9.97 2.17
C TYR A 475 -5.24 -9.81 1.28
N TYR A 476 -5.25 -8.89 0.32
CA TYR A 476 -6.40 -8.72 -0.58
C TYR A 476 -6.60 -9.90 -1.55
N LEU A 477 -5.54 -10.61 -1.95
CA LEU A 477 -5.67 -11.89 -2.67
C LEU A 477 -6.36 -12.95 -1.80
N ALA A 478 -5.95 -13.09 -0.53
CA ALA A 478 -6.54 -14.06 0.40
C ALA A 478 -7.99 -13.75 0.77
N TYR A 479 -8.37 -12.47 0.77
CA TYR A 479 -9.76 -12.04 0.97
C TYR A 479 -10.71 -12.52 -0.15
N CYS A 480 -10.20 -12.87 -1.34
CA CYS A 480 -11.00 -13.37 -2.46
C CYS A 480 -10.90 -14.90 -2.59
N GLU A 481 -11.93 -15.62 -2.14
CA GLU A 481 -12.01 -17.09 -2.17
C GLU A 481 -11.71 -17.66 -3.59
N ASP A 482 -12.32 -17.10 -4.65
CA ASP A 482 -12.08 -17.49 -6.05
C ASP A 482 -10.64 -17.25 -6.56
N ALA A 483 -9.91 -16.32 -5.94
CA ALA A 483 -8.50 -16.09 -6.22
C ALA A 483 -7.65 -17.13 -5.50
N MET A 484 -7.93 -17.38 -4.21
CA MET A 484 -7.24 -18.41 -3.44
C MET A 484 -7.45 -19.84 -3.98
N GLU A 485 -8.63 -20.17 -4.51
CA GLU A 485 -8.84 -21.43 -5.23
C GLU A 485 -7.88 -21.58 -6.42
N ARG A 486 -7.62 -20.49 -7.18
CA ARG A 486 -6.63 -20.50 -8.27
C ARG A 486 -5.20 -20.55 -7.76
N VAL A 487 -4.88 -19.82 -6.68
CA VAL A 487 -3.56 -19.88 -6.05
C VAL A 487 -3.25 -21.32 -5.63
N CYS A 488 -4.20 -22.02 -4.99
CA CYS A 488 -4.05 -23.41 -4.55
C CYS A 488 -4.00 -24.45 -5.69
N LEU A 489 -4.20 -24.03 -6.95
CA LEU A 489 -4.02 -24.86 -8.15
C LEU A 489 -2.67 -24.60 -8.86
N LEU A 490 -1.84 -23.69 -8.34
CA LEU A 490 -0.49 -23.43 -8.87
C LEU A 490 0.50 -24.56 -8.50
N PRO A 491 1.62 -24.70 -9.23
CA PRO A 491 2.65 -25.70 -8.94
C PRO A 491 3.18 -25.57 -7.49
N LYS A 492 3.46 -26.70 -6.82
CA LYS A 492 3.86 -26.72 -5.40
C LYS A 492 5.01 -25.76 -5.05
N HIS A 493 5.99 -25.55 -5.94
CA HIS A 493 7.08 -24.62 -5.65
C HIS A 493 6.56 -23.18 -5.43
N ILE A 494 5.60 -22.70 -6.24
CA ILE A 494 4.98 -21.38 -6.06
C ILE A 494 4.18 -21.28 -4.74
N ILE A 495 3.55 -22.37 -4.30
CA ILE A 495 2.90 -22.43 -2.98
C ILE A 495 3.96 -22.32 -1.86
N SER A 496 5.06 -23.05 -2.00
CA SER A 496 6.16 -23.07 -1.04
C SER A 496 6.84 -21.69 -0.95
N ASP A 497 7.07 -21.04 -2.09
CA ASP A 497 7.58 -19.67 -2.20
C ASP A 497 6.63 -18.63 -1.58
N LEU A 498 5.31 -18.77 -1.82
CA LEU A 498 4.27 -17.93 -1.24
C LEU A 498 4.26 -18.02 0.29
N VAL A 499 4.23 -19.24 0.84
CA VAL A 499 4.27 -19.47 2.29
C VAL A 499 5.60 -18.99 2.87
N THR A 500 6.73 -19.20 2.18
CA THR A 500 8.05 -18.69 2.59
C THR A 500 8.07 -17.15 2.65
N TYR A 501 7.45 -16.48 1.67
CA TYR A 501 7.35 -15.01 1.64
C TYR A 501 6.46 -14.49 2.77
N ALA A 502 5.28 -15.08 2.94
CA ALA A 502 4.33 -14.68 3.98
C ALA A 502 4.86 -14.95 5.40
N LEU A 503 5.57 -16.06 5.63
CA LEU A 503 6.27 -16.33 6.90
C LEU A 503 7.44 -15.37 7.14
N TRP A 504 8.17 -14.97 6.08
CA TRP A 504 9.20 -13.93 6.21
C TRP A 504 8.59 -12.59 6.63
N LEU A 505 7.47 -12.18 6.04
CA LEU A 505 6.75 -10.96 6.42
C LEU A 505 6.32 -11.00 7.90
N LEU A 506 5.81 -12.15 8.34
CA LEU A 506 5.35 -12.41 9.72
C LEU A 506 6.48 -12.27 10.76
N GLU A 507 7.70 -12.70 10.41
CA GLU A 507 8.88 -12.67 11.29
C GLU A 507 9.73 -11.37 11.17
N ARG A 508 9.71 -10.67 10.02
CA ARG A 508 10.76 -9.68 9.65
C ARG A 508 10.29 -8.37 9.02
N SER A 509 9.00 -8.18 8.72
CA SER A 509 8.48 -6.89 8.23
C SER A 509 8.22 -5.92 9.39
N HIS A 510 7.95 -4.65 9.09
CA HIS A 510 7.34 -3.71 10.05
C HIS A 510 5.94 -4.22 10.47
N ASP A 511 5.38 -3.66 11.54
CA ASP A 511 4.19 -4.22 12.19
C ASP A 511 2.93 -4.22 11.30
N SER A 512 2.77 -3.26 10.39
CA SER A 512 1.72 -3.32 9.37
C SER A 512 1.85 -4.56 8.48
N GLY A 513 3.06 -4.88 8.04
CA GLY A 513 3.34 -6.06 7.22
C GLY A 513 3.18 -7.38 7.96
N ARG A 514 3.53 -7.41 9.25
CA ARG A 514 3.27 -8.54 10.15
C ARG A 514 1.76 -8.74 10.36
N CYS A 515 1.00 -7.65 10.49
CA CYS A 515 -0.45 -7.67 10.58
C CYS A 515 -1.11 -8.18 9.29
N HIS A 516 -0.74 -7.64 8.13
CA HIS A 516 -1.22 -8.11 6.82
C HIS A 516 -0.89 -9.59 6.57
N ALA A 517 0.32 -10.05 6.92
CA ALA A 517 0.70 -11.46 6.84
C ALA A 517 -0.13 -12.35 7.79
N THR A 518 -0.41 -11.88 9.01
CA THR A 518 -1.30 -12.57 9.97
C THR A 518 -2.71 -12.71 9.39
N MET A 519 -3.26 -11.66 8.78
CA MET A 519 -4.56 -11.70 8.11
C MET A 519 -4.56 -12.63 6.89
N PHE A 520 -3.53 -12.55 6.03
CA PHE A 520 -3.34 -13.46 4.90
C PHE A 520 -3.45 -14.94 5.33
N PHE A 521 -2.71 -15.34 6.37
CA PHE A 521 -2.80 -16.71 6.90
C PHE A 521 -4.18 -17.03 7.48
N GLY A 522 -4.78 -16.11 8.25
CA GLY A 522 -6.14 -16.28 8.78
C GLY A 522 -7.22 -16.52 7.72
N PHE A 523 -7.09 -15.90 6.54
CA PHE A 523 -7.96 -16.14 5.38
C PHE A 523 -7.54 -17.36 4.53
N SER A 524 -6.28 -17.81 4.63
CA SER A 524 -5.74 -18.92 3.84
C SER A 524 -5.80 -20.29 4.52
N PHE A 525 -5.89 -20.38 5.86
CA PHE A 525 -6.04 -21.65 6.58
C PHE A 525 -7.27 -22.51 6.20
N PRO A 526 -8.42 -21.98 5.71
CA PRO A 526 -9.47 -22.81 5.12
C PRO A 526 -8.99 -23.70 3.96
N PHE A 527 -7.91 -23.32 3.27
CA PHE A 527 -7.39 -24.05 2.11
C PHE A 527 -6.33 -25.05 2.56
N LYS A 528 -6.67 -26.33 2.45
CA LYS A 528 -5.81 -27.45 2.89
C LYS A 528 -4.38 -27.34 2.35
N VAL A 529 -4.21 -26.97 1.08
CA VAL A 529 -2.90 -26.81 0.42
C VAL A 529 -2.00 -25.77 1.12
N ILE A 530 -2.56 -24.67 1.62
CA ILE A 530 -1.79 -23.65 2.34
C ILE A 530 -1.50 -24.09 3.78
N LEU A 531 -2.47 -24.75 4.44
CA LEU A 531 -2.32 -25.24 5.80
C LEU A 531 -1.21 -26.30 5.92
N GLU A 532 -1.17 -27.30 5.03
CA GLU A 532 -0.15 -28.35 5.04
C GLU A 532 1.27 -27.81 4.73
N GLU A 533 1.38 -26.76 3.89
CA GLU A 533 2.67 -26.12 3.58
C GLU A 533 3.11 -25.16 4.70
N PHE A 534 2.17 -24.49 5.39
CA PHE A 534 2.45 -23.67 6.58
C PHE A 534 3.00 -24.51 7.74
N ASP A 535 2.41 -25.67 8.02
CA ASP A 535 2.93 -26.64 9.00
C ASP A 535 4.34 -27.12 8.61
N ALA A 536 4.53 -27.46 7.33
CA ALA A 536 5.82 -27.93 6.80
C ALA A 536 6.96 -26.88 6.90
N GLN A 537 6.62 -25.60 7.06
CA GLN A 537 7.55 -24.48 7.21
C GLN A 537 7.59 -23.90 8.64
N ASP A 538 7.18 -24.66 9.65
CA ASP A 538 7.25 -24.28 11.08
C ASP A 538 6.42 -23.00 11.37
N GLY A 539 5.32 -22.83 10.63
CA GLY A 539 4.49 -21.62 10.64
C GLY A 539 3.81 -21.34 11.98
N LEU A 540 3.38 -22.37 12.71
CA LEU A 540 2.66 -22.19 13.99
C LEU A 540 3.53 -21.50 15.05
N ARG A 541 4.81 -21.89 15.16
CA ARG A 541 5.78 -21.20 16.03
C ARG A 541 5.99 -19.75 15.60
N LYS A 542 6.07 -19.50 14.30
CA LYS A 542 6.26 -18.14 13.76
C LYS A 542 5.06 -17.23 14.05
N LEU A 543 3.84 -17.75 13.90
CA LEU A 543 2.60 -17.05 14.26
C LEU A 543 2.49 -16.80 15.77
N PHE A 544 2.84 -17.79 16.60
CA PHE A 544 2.93 -17.62 18.05
C PHE A 544 3.95 -16.55 18.45
N ASN A 545 5.11 -16.49 17.77
CA ASN A 545 6.13 -15.47 18.00
C ASN A 545 5.70 -14.04 17.65
N VAL A 546 4.61 -13.83 16.89
CA VAL A 546 4.07 -12.47 16.66
C VAL A 546 3.47 -11.88 17.94
N ILE A 547 2.88 -12.74 18.78
CA ILE A 547 2.11 -12.34 19.96
C ILE A 547 2.88 -12.55 21.28
N SER A 548 3.75 -13.56 21.36
CA SER A 548 4.51 -13.86 22.59
C SER A 548 5.62 -12.85 22.91
N THR A 549 6.00 -11.99 21.98
CA THR A 549 7.00 -10.92 22.18
C THR A 549 6.38 -9.53 22.40
N LEU A 550 5.06 -9.41 22.54
CA LEU A 550 4.41 -8.11 22.72
C LEU A 550 4.55 -7.63 24.17
N PRO A 551 5.10 -6.42 24.44
CA PRO A 551 5.29 -5.93 25.81
C PRO A 551 3.99 -5.81 26.63
N ILE A 552 2.83 -5.63 25.97
CA ILE A 552 1.51 -5.63 26.63
C ILE A 552 1.13 -6.99 27.26
N LEU A 553 1.85 -8.06 26.93
CA LEU A 553 1.70 -9.39 27.52
C LEU A 553 2.89 -9.78 28.41
N ASN A 554 3.82 -8.86 28.70
CA ASN A 554 4.77 -9.06 29.80
C ASN A 554 4.05 -8.85 31.14
N ILE A 555 4.28 -9.74 32.11
CA ILE A 555 3.73 -9.67 33.46
C ILE A 555 4.80 -9.14 34.46
N GLU A 556 6.09 -9.21 34.09
CA GLU A 556 7.21 -8.94 34.99
C GLU A 556 7.67 -7.46 35.02
N GLU A 557 7.24 -6.65 34.03
CA GLU A 557 7.57 -5.23 33.91
C GLU A 557 6.28 -4.40 33.78
N GLU A 558 6.16 -3.28 34.52
CA GLU A 558 5.11 -2.29 34.25
C GLU A 558 5.38 -1.65 32.88
N PRO A 559 4.52 -1.81 31.86
CA PRO A 559 4.88 -1.38 30.52
C PRO A 559 4.74 0.13 30.36
N THR A 560 5.86 0.83 30.16
CA THR A 560 5.88 2.25 29.77
C THR A 560 5.55 2.43 28.28
N ILE A 561 4.47 1.80 27.84
CA ILE A 561 3.91 1.84 26.48
C ILE A 561 3.00 3.07 26.37
N ASN A 562 2.98 3.76 25.23
CA ASN A 562 2.01 4.86 25.01
C ASN A 562 0.64 4.35 24.49
N ASP A 563 -0.42 5.15 24.67
CA ASP A 563 -1.80 4.79 24.32
C ASP A 563 -1.96 4.24 22.87
N ASP A 564 -1.19 4.77 21.91
CA ASP A 564 -1.26 4.35 20.50
C ASP A 564 -0.57 2.99 20.29
N GLU A 565 0.60 2.77 20.90
CA GLU A 565 1.30 1.48 20.91
C GLU A 565 0.51 0.40 21.65
N GLU A 566 -0.18 0.76 22.74
CA GLU A 566 -1.07 -0.17 23.44
C GLU A 566 -2.26 -0.55 22.54
N CYS A 567 -2.83 0.43 21.83
CA CYS A 567 -3.90 0.21 20.86
C CYS A 567 -3.44 -0.72 19.71
N ALA A 568 -2.27 -0.47 19.13
CA ALA A 568 -1.67 -1.31 18.09
C ALA A 568 -1.39 -2.73 18.61
N SER A 569 -0.80 -2.86 19.80
CA SER A 569 -0.51 -4.16 20.42
C SER A 569 -1.78 -4.98 20.67
N ARG A 570 -2.85 -4.35 21.19
CA ARG A 570 -4.18 -4.98 21.34
C ARG A 570 -4.76 -5.43 20.00
N GLN A 571 -4.49 -4.70 18.92
CA GLN A 571 -4.95 -5.07 17.57
C GLN A 571 -4.17 -6.26 16.99
N ILE A 572 -2.84 -6.31 17.17
CA ILE A 572 -2.03 -7.48 16.82
C ILE A 572 -2.53 -8.72 17.58
N VAL A 573 -2.79 -8.60 18.89
CA VAL A 573 -3.38 -9.67 19.72
C VAL A 573 -4.68 -10.21 19.11
N ARG A 574 -5.59 -9.33 18.66
CA ARG A 574 -6.85 -9.72 18.00
C ARG A 574 -6.60 -10.48 16.70
N HIS A 575 -5.75 -9.96 15.81
CA HIS A 575 -5.47 -10.61 14.51
C HIS A 575 -4.83 -11.98 14.68
N VAL A 576 -3.84 -12.12 15.58
CA VAL A 576 -3.19 -13.41 15.83
C VAL A 576 -4.15 -14.41 16.49
N ALA A 577 -4.98 -13.98 17.44
CA ALA A 577 -6.00 -14.84 18.05
C ALA A 577 -7.04 -15.34 17.03
N VAL A 578 -7.46 -14.49 16.08
CA VAL A 578 -8.35 -14.90 14.97
C VAL A 578 -7.66 -15.87 14.02
N ALA A 579 -6.38 -15.63 13.68
CA ALA A 579 -5.60 -16.54 12.85
C ALA A 579 -5.42 -17.92 13.51
N LEU A 580 -5.07 -17.97 14.80
CA LEU A 580 -4.96 -19.21 15.58
C LEU A 580 -6.31 -19.95 15.67
N LYS A 581 -7.44 -19.23 15.80
CA LYS A 581 -8.78 -19.83 15.74
C LYS A 581 -9.03 -20.49 14.38
N ARG A 582 -8.74 -19.80 13.27
CA ARG A 582 -8.92 -20.35 11.91
C ARG A 582 -8.01 -21.55 11.63
N TYR A 583 -6.77 -21.51 12.10
CA TYR A 583 -5.83 -22.62 12.06
C TYR A 583 -6.40 -23.88 12.76
N MET A 584 -6.88 -23.73 14.00
CA MET A 584 -7.44 -24.85 14.75
C MET A 584 -8.78 -25.35 14.19
N GLU A 585 -9.64 -24.47 13.66
CA GLU A 585 -10.86 -24.87 12.93
C GLU A 585 -10.55 -25.69 11.68
N ALA A 586 -9.50 -25.32 10.93
CA ALA A 586 -9.06 -26.07 9.75
C ALA A 586 -8.53 -27.46 10.12
N HIS A 587 -7.66 -27.56 11.13
CA HIS A 587 -7.17 -28.85 11.62
C HIS A 587 -8.27 -29.72 12.23
N LEU A 588 -9.25 -29.12 12.93
CA LEU A 588 -10.42 -29.84 13.44
C LEU A 588 -11.23 -30.45 12.30
N HIS A 589 -11.50 -29.67 11.24
CA HIS A 589 -12.23 -30.15 10.07
C HIS A 589 -11.52 -31.35 9.43
N LEU A 590 -10.21 -31.24 9.15
CA LEU A 590 -9.40 -32.32 8.57
C LEU A 590 -9.31 -33.55 9.49
N LYS A 591 -9.19 -33.35 10.81
CA LYS A 591 -9.05 -34.45 11.77
C LYS A 591 -10.36 -35.22 11.95
N ALA A 592 -11.48 -34.52 12.07
CA ALA A 592 -12.80 -35.14 12.13
C ALA A 592 -13.15 -35.86 10.82
N GLU A 593 -12.82 -35.29 9.65
CA GLU A 593 -12.99 -35.96 8.36
C GLU A 593 -12.08 -37.21 8.22
N GLN A 594 -10.85 -37.20 8.76
CA GLN A 594 -9.99 -38.39 8.84
C GLN A 594 -10.66 -39.50 9.66
N LEU A 595 -11.21 -39.17 10.84
CA LEU A 595 -11.88 -40.13 11.72
C LEU A 595 -13.17 -40.69 11.11
N GLN A 596 -14.01 -39.84 10.50
CA GLN A 596 -15.24 -40.29 9.82
C GLN A 596 -14.96 -41.27 8.67
N ARG A 597 -13.90 -41.04 7.87
CA ARG A 597 -13.51 -42.00 6.84
C ARG A 597 -13.02 -43.32 7.43
N ALA A 598 -12.20 -43.28 8.48
CA ALA A 598 -11.72 -44.49 9.15
C ALA A 598 -12.88 -45.29 9.76
N GLU A 599 -13.88 -44.63 10.33
CA GLU A 599 -15.06 -45.27 10.90
C GLU A 599 -16.00 -45.86 9.83
N ASN A 600 -16.26 -45.14 8.73
CA ASN A 600 -17.07 -45.66 7.64
C ASN A 600 -16.45 -46.92 7.01
N VAL A 601 -15.11 -46.98 6.91
CA VAL A 601 -14.37 -48.18 6.48
C VAL A 601 -14.46 -49.30 7.52
N ARG A 602 -14.41 -48.99 8.83
CA ARG A 602 -14.56 -49.97 9.92
C ARG A 602 -15.95 -50.61 9.99
N VAL A 603 -16.99 -49.88 9.59
CA VAL A 603 -18.40 -50.27 9.71
C VAL A 603 -19.01 -50.67 8.35
N GLU A 604 -18.17 -50.88 7.32
CA GLU A 604 -18.56 -51.30 5.96
C GLU A 604 -19.72 -50.47 5.35
N ARG A 605 -19.75 -49.16 5.64
CA ARG A 605 -20.79 -48.27 5.12
C ARG A 605 -20.42 -47.77 3.71
N ASP A 606 -21.17 -48.22 2.71
CA ASP A 606 -21.12 -47.73 1.31
C ASP A 606 -21.54 -46.24 1.11
N THR A 607 -21.57 -45.44 2.19
CA THR A 607 -21.91 -44.01 2.14
C THR A 607 -20.69 -43.16 1.79
N TRP A 608 -20.19 -43.34 0.56
CA TRP A 608 -19.04 -42.62 0.02
C TRP A 608 -19.33 -41.13 -0.20
N GLN A 609 -19.10 -40.31 0.83
CA GLN A 609 -19.04 -38.85 0.66
C GLN A 609 -17.69 -38.45 0.01
N PRO A 610 -17.69 -37.65 -1.08
CA PRO A 610 -16.47 -37.13 -1.67
C PRO A 610 -15.72 -36.23 -0.67
N SER A 611 -14.40 -36.44 -0.55
CA SER A 611 -13.53 -35.54 0.21
C SER A 611 -13.53 -34.14 -0.40
N LEU A 612 -13.52 -33.10 0.44
CA LEU A 612 -13.34 -31.73 -0.04
C LEU A 612 -12.02 -31.61 -0.83
N PRO A 613 -12.01 -31.07 -2.07
CA PRO A 613 -10.77 -30.94 -2.84
C PRO A 613 -9.77 -30.02 -2.12
N PRO A 614 -8.45 -30.30 -2.11
CA PRO A 614 -7.48 -29.56 -1.29
C PRO A 614 -7.38 -28.05 -1.57
N TYR A 615 -7.82 -27.62 -2.76
CA TYR A 615 -7.87 -26.21 -3.20
C TYR A 615 -9.20 -25.50 -2.87
N LYS A 616 -10.17 -26.17 -2.25
CA LYS A 616 -11.42 -25.56 -1.77
C LYS A 616 -11.31 -25.16 -0.30
N ALA A 617 -11.97 -24.06 0.07
CA ALA A 617 -12.05 -23.61 1.45
C ALA A 617 -12.95 -24.52 2.30
N CYS A 618 -12.44 -24.97 3.45
CA CYS A 618 -13.26 -25.53 4.53
C CYS A 618 -14.21 -24.44 5.08
N LYS A 619 -15.45 -24.84 5.38
CA LYS A 619 -16.44 -23.96 6.04
C LYS A 619 -16.39 -24.14 7.56
N PHE A 620 -16.64 -23.03 8.25
CA PHE A 620 -16.48 -22.86 9.70
C PHE A 620 -17.67 -22.08 10.29
N SER A 621 -18.91 -22.54 10.05
CA SER A 621 -20.08 -22.11 10.83
C SER A 621 -19.95 -22.60 12.28
N SER A 622 -20.66 -21.99 13.23
CA SER A 622 -20.58 -22.43 14.63
C SER A 622 -21.12 -23.85 14.83
N GLU A 623 -22.10 -24.22 14.00
CA GLU A 623 -22.78 -25.51 13.95
C GLU A 623 -21.88 -26.56 13.28
N GLU A 624 -21.22 -26.22 12.18
CA GLU A 624 -20.21 -27.07 11.52
C GLU A 624 -19.03 -27.37 12.44
N VAL A 625 -18.52 -26.36 13.16
CA VAL A 625 -17.43 -26.53 14.13
C VAL A 625 -17.89 -27.40 15.31
N GLN A 626 -19.06 -27.14 15.89
CA GLN A 626 -19.60 -27.93 16.99
C GLN A 626 -19.79 -29.41 16.62
N ALA A 627 -20.42 -29.70 15.46
CA ALA A 627 -20.58 -31.07 14.99
C ALA A 627 -19.23 -31.78 14.77
N LYS A 628 -18.20 -31.05 14.30
CA LYS A 628 -16.84 -31.59 14.13
C LYS A 628 -16.11 -31.82 15.46
N VAL A 629 -16.44 -31.06 16.53
CA VAL A 629 -16.00 -31.36 17.90
C VAL A 629 -16.69 -32.63 18.43
N GLU A 630 -17.98 -32.80 18.21
CA GLU A 630 -18.74 -33.99 18.65
C GLU A 630 -18.19 -35.27 17.99
N ILE A 631 -17.97 -35.24 16.67
CA ILE A 631 -17.28 -36.31 15.91
C ILE A 631 -15.90 -36.64 16.51
N LEU A 632 -15.16 -35.62 16.96
CA LEU A 632 -13.85 -35.81 17.59
C LEU A 632 -14.00 -36.51 18.96
N GLN A 633 -14.99 -36.11 19.77
CA GLN A 633 -15.27 -36.70 21.08
C GLN A 633 -15.76 -38.16 20.99
N GLU A 634 -16.52 -38.51 19.95
CA GLU A 634 -17.01 -39.88 19.74
C GLU A 634 -15.93 -40.83 19.19
N LEU A 635 -15.12 -40.37 18.23
CA LEU A 635 -14.24 -41.26 17.44
C LEU A 635 -12.75 -41.18 17.80
N MET A 636 -12.30 -40.15 18.51
CA MET A 636 -10.87 -39.99 18.83
C MET A 636 -10.48 -40.77 20.09
N SER A 637 -9.49 -41.64 19.97
CA SER A 637 -8.93 -42.34 21.13
C SER A 637 -8.28 -41.35 22.11
N VAL A 638 -8.46 -41.56 23.41
CA VAL A 638 -7.79 -40.81 24.50
C VAL A 638 -6.25 -40.87 24.42
N ARG A 639 -5.69 -41.80 23.62
CA ARG A 639 -4.24 -41.92 23.36
C ARG A 639 -3.81 -41.33 22.00
N ALA A 640 -4.71 -40.66 21.26
CA ALA A 640 -4.40 -40.14 19.94
C ALA A 640 -3.70 -38.78 20.02
N VAL A 641 -2.44 -38.74 19.59
CA VAL A 641 -1.64 -37.52 19.44
C VAL A 641 -2.24 -36.64 18.33
N TRP A 642 -2.35 -35.32 18.56
CA TRP A 642 -2.82 -34.35 17.57
C TRP A 642 -1.78 -33.23 17.38
N PRO A 643 -0.87 -33.33 16.40
CA PRO A 643 0.34 -32.50 16.34
C PRO A 643 0.13 -30.97 16.44
N PRO A 644 -0.88 -30.34 15.80
CA PRO A 644 -1.13 -28.90 15.95
C PRO A 644 -1.42 -28.48 17.40
N VAL A 645 -2.15 -29.32 18.15
CA VAL A 645 -2.50 -29.04 19.56
C VAL A 645 -1.32 -29.29 20.48
N GLU A 646 -0.57 -30.38 20.27
CA GLU A 646 0.67 -30.66 21.00
C GLU A 646 1.70 -29.55 20.78
N GLU A 647 1.85 -29.05 19.55
CA GLU A 647 2.78 -27.98 19.22
C GLU A 647 2.34 -26.64 19.85
N LEU A 648 1.05 -26.27 19.77
CA LEU A 648 0.55 -25.09 20.48
C LEU A 648 0.74 -25.20 22.00
N TYR A 649 0.58 -26.39 22.58
CA TYR A 649 0.84 -26.65 23.99
C TYR A 649 2.34 -26.53 24.33
N ARG A 650 3.21 -27.14 23.52
CA ARG A 650 4.69 -27.10 23.66
C ARG A 650 5.25 -25.68 23.58
N LEU A 651 4.63 -24.82 22.77
CA LEU A 651 4.96 -23.40 22.65
C LEU A 651 4.47 -22.56 23.85
N GLY A 652 3.62 -23.10 24.73
CA GLY A 652 2.96 -22.34 25.80
C GLY A 652 1.72 -21.55 25.32
N GLY A 653 1.26 -21.78 24.09
CA GLY A 653 0.14 -21.07 23.48
C GLY A 653 -1.18 -21.21 24.22
N ILE A 654 -1.43 -22.33 24.89
CA ILE A 654 -2.61 -22.51 25.75
C ILE A 654 -2.55 -21.54 26.95
N THR A 655 -1.39 -21.41 27.59
CA THR A 655 -1.17 -20.46 28.69
C THR A 655 -1.32 -19.01 28.21
N LEU A 656 -0.73 -18.68 27.07
CA LEU A 656 -0.82 -17.33 26.49
C LEU A 656 -2.26 -16.96 26.12
N LEU A 657 -3.04 -17.88 25.55
CA LEU A 657 -4.46 -17.65 25.24
C LEU A 657 -5.31 -17.45 26.51
N LEU A 658 -5.04 -18.20 27.59
CA LEU A 658 -5.70 -18.00 28.89
C LEU A 658 -5.32 -16.65 29.52
N GLN A 659 -4.06 -16.24 29.41
CA GLN A 659 -3.56 -14.94 29.83
C GLN A 659 -4.22 -13.79 29.05
N ILE A 660 -4.35 -13.92 27.73
CA ILE A 660 -5.08 -12.96 26.88
C ILE A 660 -6.56 -12.90 27.28
N ILE A 661 -7.20 -14.02 27.62
CA ILE A 661 -8.59 -14.04 28.12
C ILE A 661 -8.73 -13.33 29.47
N ALA A 662 -7.69 -13.33 30.32
CA ALA A 662 -7.66 -12.54 31.54
C ALA A 662 -7.52 -11.04 31.24
N PHE A 663 -6.48 -10.61 30.53
CA PHE A 663 -6.24 -9.20 30.19
C PHE A 663 -7.36 -8.58 29.35
N ALA A 664 -8.00 -9.36 28.47
CA ALA A 664 -9.15 -8.88 27.70
C ALA A 664 -10.33 -8.46 28.58
N ARG A 665 -10.48 -8.98 29.82
CA ARG A 665 -11.49 -8.48 30.76
C ARG A 665 -11.14 -7.07 31.24
N GLU A 666 -9.86 -6.81 31.49
CA GLU A 666 -9.35 -5.54 31.98
C GLU A 666 -9.37 -4.47 30.89
N TRP A 667 -8.91 -4.77 29.67
CA TRP A 667 -9.00 -3.85 28.52
C TRP A 667 -10.46 -3.42 28.25
N ASN A 668 -11.42 -4.36 28.35
CA ASN A 668 -12.85 -4.06 28.22
C ASN A 668 -13.45 -3.30 29.43
N TYR A 669 -12.81 -3.33 30.61
CA TYR A 669 -13.20 -2.55 31.78
C TYR A 669 -12.60 -1.13 31.77
N SER A 670 -11.36 -0.97 31.33
CA SER A 670 -10.69 0.31 31.17
C SER A 670 -11.45 1.22 30.20
N GLY A 671 -11.89 0.68 29.05
CA GLY A 671 -12.74 1.40 28.10
C GLY A 671 -14.08 1.88 28.68
N ARG A 672 -14.61 1.21 29.71
CA ARG A 672 -15.81 1.71 30.43
C ARG A 672 -15.49 2.85 31.40
N ARG A 673 -14.29 2.93 31.98
CA ARG A 673 -13.95 4.00 32.93
C ARG A 673 -13.95 5.40 32.30
N GLN A 674 -13.60 5.51 31.01
CA GLN A 674 -13.75 6.77 30.26
C GLN A 674 -15.21 7.09 29.90
N LEU A 675 -16.08 6.08 29.78
CA LEU A 675 -17.51 6.24 29.49
C LEU A 675 -18.34 6.59 30.74
N ASN A 676 -17.96 6.08 31.92
CA ASN A 676 -18.67 6.22 33.20
C ASN A 676 -18.78 7.67 33.74
N THR A 677 -18.37 8.68 32.98
CA THR A 677 -18.62 10.10 33.31
C THR A 677 -19.99 10.60 32.81
N LEU A 678 -20.71 9.81 32.00
CA LEU A 678 -22.12 10.04 31.68
C LEU A 678 -22.98 8.77 31.85
N ASP A 679 -24.17 8.99 32.40
CA ASP A 679 -25.38 8.17 32.37
C ASP A 679 -25.36 6.74 32.93
N ASN A 680 -25.54 6.67 34.25
CA ASN A 680 -26.33 5.60 34.88
C ASN A 680 -27.81 5.71 34.42
N ALA A 681 -28.26 4.88 33.48
CA ALA A 681 -29.69 4.61 33.28
C ALA A 681 -29.98 3.23 32.66
N ASN A 682 -30.90 2.50 33.28
CA ASN A 682 -31.64 1.33 32.79
C ASN A 682 -30.85 0.16 32.18
N ALA A 683 -30.85 -0.97 32.90
CA ALA A 683 -30.53 -2.27 32.34
C ALA A 683 -31.78 -2.93 31.74
N ASP A 684 -31.66 -3.51 30.54
CA ASP A 684 -32.33 -4.77 30.21
C ASP A 684 -31.50 -5.56 29.16
N GLY A 685 -31.74 -6.86 29.04
CA GLY A 685 -30.84 -7.80 28.38
C GLY A 685 -30.96 -7.87 26.85
N THR A 686 -30.26 -7.02 26.10
CA THR A 686 -29.94 -7.28 24.67
C THR A 686 -28.76 -6.44 24.17
N VAL A 687 -27.60 -7.07 23.95
CA VAL A 687 -26.39 -6.36 23.45
C VAL A 687 -26.44 -6.21 21.93
N THR A 688 -27.24 -5.24 21.45
CA THR A 688 -27.13 -4.75 20.07
C THR A 688 -25.98 -3.76 19.97
N LEU A 689 -24.94 -4.11 19.20
CA LEU A 689 -23.84 -3.18 18.91
C LEU A 689 -24.35 -2.03 18.03
N LYS A 690 -24.27 -0.80 18.54
CA LYS A 690 -24.24 0.44 17.75
C LYS A 690 -22.89 1.13 17.99
N PRO A 691 -22.05 1.33 16.97
CA PRO A 691 -20.84 2.13 17.11
C PRO A 691 -21.16 3.63 16.99
N HIS A 692 -20.32 4.49 17.55
CA HIS A 692 -20.01 5.82 16.99
C HIS A 692 -18.67 6.36 17.54
N ASN A 693 -17.96 7.09 16.68
CA ASN A 693 -16.87 8.04 16.97
C ASN A 693 -15.65 7.53 17.79
N LEU A 694 -14.67 6.98 17.08
CA LEU A 694 -13.25 7.34 17.21
C LEU A 694 -12.56 7.11 15.85
N LYS A 695 -11.70 8.04 15.42
CA LYS A 695 -10.97 7.93 14.13
C LYS A 695 -9.67 7.13 14.35
N ASN A 696 -9.57 5.95 13.75
CA ASN A 696 -8.31 5.21 13.51
C ASN A 696 -8.46 4.43 12.18
N THR A 697 -7.49 4.56 11.28
CA THR A 697 -7.62 4.17 9.85
C THR A 697 -7.31 2.71 9.53
N TYR A 698 -7.84 1.76 10.32
CA TYR A 698 -7.75 0.32 10.03
C TYR A 698 -9.07 -0.47 10.09
N GLU A 699 -10.22 0.17 10.37
CA GLU A 699 -11.54 -0.49 10.36
C GLU A 699 -12.54 0.21 9.40
N ARG A 700 -12.47 -0.11 8.10
CA ARG A 700 -13.55 0.18 7.12
C ARG A 700 -13.83 -0.98 6.15
N ILE A 701 -14.45 -2.03 6.67
CA ILE A 701 -15.40 -2.81 5.85
C ILE A 701 -16.68 -1.97 5.73
N PRO A 702 -17.24 -1.71 4.52
CA PRO A 702 -18.38 -0.81 4.37
C PRO A 702 -19.66 -1.35 5.07
N PRO A 703 -20.31 -0.58 5.96
CA PRO A 703 -21.31 -1.10 6.90
C PRO A 703 -22.73 -1.22 6.29
N TRP A 704 -22.89 -1.99 5.20
CA TRP A 704 -24.16 -2.08 4.46
C TRP A 704 -24.68 -3.50 4.14
N ARG A 705 -24.11 -4.57 4.74
CA ARG A 705 -24.65 -5.95 4.61
C ARG A 705 -24.65 -6.77 5.92
N LEU A 706 -25.19 -6.21 6.99
CA LEU A 706 -25.63 -6.98 8.18
C LEU A 706 -27.11 -6.71 8.52
N LYS A 707 -27.98 -7.07 7.57
CA LYS A 707 -29.43 -7.31 7.78
C LYS A 707 -30.01 -8.06 6.58
N ASN A 708 -31.08 -8.83 6.84
CA ASN A 708 -31.83 -9.68 5.91
C ASN A 708 -31.25 -11.09 5.65
N HIS A 709 -31.00 -11.83 6.72
CA HIS A 709 -31.38 -13.25 6.77
C HIS A 709 -32.10 -13.54 8.10
N VAL A 710 -33.42 -13.72 7.96
CA VAL A 710 -34.29 -14.56 8.79
C VAL A 710 -34.89 -15.57 7.80
#